data_AF-A0A4S2RGC6-F1
#
_entry.id   AF-A0A4S2RGC6-F1
#
_cell.length_a   1.000
_cell.length_b   1.000
_cell.length_c   1.000
_cell.angle_alpha   90.00
_cell.angle_beta   90.00
_cell.angle_gamma   90.00
#
_symmetry.space_group_name_H-M   'P 1'
#
loop_
_entity.id
_entity.type
_entity.pdbx_description
1 polymer ?
#
loop_
_entity_poly.entity_id
_entity_poly.type
_entity_poly.pdbx_seq_one_letter_code
_entity_poly.pdbx_strand_id
1 'polypeptide(L)'
;MKTGWMFRRSDRMILHRAGQNAPSLPIGAVPKVLGKITYRDADRRHTKVAYLIETEEGARIVQAHQILDGTWADVVGCDRPVSRDECQAYAKVMAMDLREAPEMPSIPVKDADGGLVLPGPESQDLGYMRTGDPDEEAALAAWRRIATLAMAAPRTTLGLSAFFAAPLTSSLRSIHTHVLVLYGSGQKGKSTLQKVQAGSMGNPGETYKIFGALNTTANALPEYLIQARYLPMTREELSSGGWGLKEIQAMVSRILGGARRDRLDQSGGLRSSIGTFRSMLCVSANESLLVPGQPESFASRVIELHEPFFSSADASDEAVALSEQYHGWPLVWADRAGMFSGKRIQEWRQLHDQITKRLSTADSGIPFTLARTMSQWVVGGYMLGELLGLPQMGEVAFEDARRELPRVTDNAAVNNVSPGQRVWELVAGAIAMHPAMWLTEHVLTSDAEADQYTPRDVLGYWYKNTKTDRTELHVYGEALKRMGLEAGVVLAPGLGELKRRDILRVTQSAGFKSKPPTRKLRDRVRDMVYIIDVDAGRDAWDPAEGSVVPDVPPAPADDSPIARAERAAIERAANLTPPAPAGGDVTDSRAHDVTSEAPALVVEPKAVPETFTAYPQPVAEVTDQEWENLAAKARSNRTRDALRIGVLGADGLHLPNCRPIPGVRRPASVNDVPELMAAYGLKTLYLHGDMLPVLGLPEFDPRKEGGPQAPTACEWGEPGEAIAKMRPAAGVSCWMTLTTPEGKRLNLAIPAYEGRFDKLGLPGRGGFGGPETAAVLLDALMVYLVSTVHGPADNPAVIPYYLSPNKTAEDFAGGLDRDDVVSGVIREMAKKDDHHGDGPKRFQRWSGPLAEPISTRTMVSPQWARVPNLAEETDEFLHKFDRVAAWLPAFNSVVLGIGDPTHYAGGRAYDPLKAGIWRVATVPPVREGVFEGLPTLVFKEASAGGYWLVNPDFDLLAEYWPEWAAGVEILEAWVWETSKRALTGMYKKLLNMRRHVLRCQEEGRPGARWVKGIHGRLYQSFRGYLGRNDPRYDHETGDVYERDIYWRPDWAKAIMALANANTFRALHKYAERNGRFPLSLYVDAVTYTSEHADPAMAKPGEMKLGTTSGTWSSEGVIPLAAVLDRLKTSSDPEGDNAHTVMREYLAEQKKQEG
;
A
#
# COMPACT_ATOMS: atom_id res chain seq x y z
N MET A 1 -40.53 -34.95 -13.04
CA MET A 1 -39.47 -34.92 -14.07
C MET A 1 -40.15 -34.74 -15.43
N LYS A 2 -39.41 -34.47 -16.51
CA LYS A 2 -39.96 -34.43 -17.87
C LYS A 2 -40.53 -35.80 -18.25
N THR A 3 -41.49 -35.85 -19.16
CA THR A 3 -42.07 -37.10 -19.66
C THR A 3 -40.97 -38.04 -20.16
N GLY A 4 -41.02 -39.32 -19.76
CA GLY A 4 -39.99 -40.32 -20.08
C GLY A 4 -38.87 -40.46 -19.04
N TRP A 5 -38.74 -39.52 -18.10
CA TRP A 5 -37.74 -39.58 -17.02
C TRP A 5 -38.33 -40.12 -15.72
N MET A 6 -37.65 -41.08 -15.11
CA MET A 6 -38.08 -41.78 -13.90
C MET A 6 -36.93 -41.87 -12.89
N PHE A 7 -37.27 -41.94 -11.61
CA PHE A 7 -36.33 -42.18 -10.52
C PHE A 7 -36.70 -43.45 -9.79
N ARG A 8 -35.78 -44.42 -9.75
CA ARG A 8 -35.94 -45.68 -9.02
C ARG A 8 -35.30 -45.53 -7.64
N ARG A 9 -36.12 -45.59 -6.58
CA ARG A 9 -35.66 -45.34 -5.20
C ARG A 9 -34.77 -46.43 -4.62
N SER A 10 -34.95 -47.69 -5.02
CA SER A 10 -34.25 -48.84 -4.44
C SER A 10 -32.73 -48.78 -4.59
N ASP A 11 -32.26 -48.20 -5.68
CA ASP A 11 -30.83 -48.07 -6.04
C ASP A 11 -30.47 -46.62 -6.43
N ARG A 12 -31.36 -45.67 -6.14
CA ARG A 12 -31.23 -44.25 -6.46
C ARG A 12 -30.84 -43.96 -7.93
N MET A 13 -31.35 -44.74 -8.87
CA MET A 13 -31.02 -44.64 -10.30
C MET A 13 -31.99 -43.73 -11.06
N ILE A 14 -31.47 -42.83 -11.90
CA ILE A 14 -32.25 -42.11 -12.92
C ILE A 14 -32.36 -42.97 -14.17
N LEU A 15 -33.59 -43.09 -14.68
CA LEU A 15 -33.92 -43.85 -15.88
C LEU A 15 -34.57 -42.93 -16.92
N HIS A 16 -34.26 -43.14 -18.20
CA HIS A 16 -34.93 -42.46 -19.31
C HIS A 16 -35.57 -43.46 -20.28
N ARG A 17 -36.73 -43.10 -20.81
CA ARG A 17 -37.53 -43.90 -21.75
C ARG A 17 -37.97 -43.04 -22.93
N ALA A 18 -37.55 -43.42 -24.13
CA ALA A 18 -37.83 -42.65 -25.35
C ALA A 18 -39.31 -42.65 -25.78
N GLY A 19 -40.13 -43.60 -25.30
CA GLY A 19 -41.56 -43.69 -25.60
C GLY A 19 -42.26 -44.74 -24.73
N GLN A 20 -43.60 -44.81 -24.75
CA GLN A 20 -44.39 -45.70 -23.86
C GLN A 20 -44.03 -47.19 -23.96
N ASN A 21 -43.47 -47.64 -25.10
CA ASN A 21 -43.11 -49.04 -25.35
C ASN A 21 -41.60 -49.31 -25.39
N ALA A 22 -40.73 -48.29 -25.27
CA ALA A 22 -39.27 -48.47 -25.28
C ALA A 22 -38.76 -49.08 -23.95
N PRO A 23 -37.62 -49.76 -23.89
CA PRO A 23 -37.03 -50.12 -22.59
C PRO A 23 -36.55 -48.87 -21.82
N SER A 24 -36.61 -48.92 -20.49
CA SER A 24 -36.05 -47.87 -19.63
C SER A 24 -34.53 -48.04 -19.54
N LEU A 25 -33.77 -47.02 -19.95
CA LEU A 25 -32.31 -47.06 -19.92
C LEU A 25 -31.77 -46.36 -18.66
N PRO A 26 -30.75 -46.94 -17.99
CA PRO A 26 -30.08 -46.29 -16.87
C PRO A 26 -29.24 -45.11 -17.35
N ILE A 27 -29.36 -43.98 -16.65
CA ILE A 27 -28.59 -42.76 -16.89
C ILE A 27 -27.49 -42.61 -15.85
N GLY A 28 -27.80 -42.88 -14.58
CA GLY A 28 -26.80 -42.90 -13.51
C GLY A 28 -27.40 -42.76 -12.11
N ALA A 29 -26.58 -43.05 -11.11
CA ALA A 29 -26.96 -43.05 -9.70
C ALA A 29 -26.89 -41.64 -9.10
N VAL A 30 -27.85 -41.28 -8.27
CA VAL A 30 -27.90 -39.97 -7.60
C VAL A 30 -27.31 -40.10 -6.19
N PRO A 31 -26.21 -39.40 -5.85
CA PRO A 31 -25.70 -39.39 -4.49
C PRO A 31 -26.73 -38.81 -3.53
N LYS A 32 -26.66 -39.23 -2.26
CA LYS A 32 -27.58 -38.76 -1.22
C LYS A 32 -27.12 -37.39 -0.72
N VAL A 33 -28.06 -36.46 -0.57
CA VAL A 33 -27.79 -35.21 0.14
C VAL A 33 -27.90 -35.46 1.64
N LEU A 34 -26.79 -35.33 2.36
CA LEU A 34 -26.68 -35.57 3.81
C LEU A 34 -27.08 -34.35 4.64
N GLY A 35 -26.93 -33.14 4.11
CA GLY A 35 -27.26 -31.92 4.84
C GLY A 35 -27.11 -30.64 4.03
N LYS A 36 -27.74 -29.57 4.52
CA LYS A 36 -27.69 -28.23 3.93
C LYS A 36 -26.71 -27.37 4.73
N ILE A 37 -25.58 -27.06 4.12
CA ILE A 37 -24.54 -26.22 4.72
C ILE A 37 -24.92 -24.74 4.53
N THR A 38 -25.06 -24.03 5.65
CA THR A 38 -25.48 -22.63 5.67
C THR A 38 -24.35 -21.71 6.09
N TYR A 39 -24.20 -20.61 5.36
CA TYR A 39 -23.30 -19.52 5.70
C TYR A 39 -24.18 -18.36 6.18
N ARG A 40 -24.03 -17.97 7.45
CA ARG A 40 -24.87 -16.95 8.07
C ARG A 40 -24.04 -15.75 8.52
N ASP A 41 -24.52 -14.55 8.21
CA ASP A 41 -23.88 -13.30 8.63
C ASP A 41 -24.05 -13.02 10.15
N ALA A 42 -23.77 -11.79 10.58
CA ALA A 42 -23.99 -11.34 11.96
C ALA A 42 -25.46 -11.24 12.35
N ASP A 43 -26.33 -10.97 11.39
CA ASP A 43 -27.78 -10.84 11.57
C ASP A 43 -28.52 -12.17 11.36
N ARG A 44 -27.76 -13.28 11.29
CA ARG A 44 -28.23 -14.64 11.05
C ARG A 44 -28.89 -14.85 9.69
N ARG A 45 -28.66 -13.97 8.72
CA ARG A 45 -29.20 -14.10 7.36
C ARG A 45 -28.32 -15.02 6.52
N HIS A 46 -28.94 -15.79 5.64
CA HIS A 46 -28.24 -16.68 4.72
C HIS A 46 -27.50 -15.87 3.66
N THR A 47 -26.17 -15.97 3.62
CA THR A 47 -25.33 -15.34 2.59
C THR A 47 -24.98 -16.30 1.47
N LYS A 48 -24.90 -17.60 1.78
CA LYS A 48 -24.58 -18.68 0.85
C LYS A 48 -25.15 -20.00 1.37
N VAL A 49 -25.50 -20.90 0.45
CA VAL A 49 -25.91 -22.28 0.75
C VAL A 49 -25.06 -23.24 -0.07
N ALA A 50 -24.53 -24.25 0.59
CA ALA A 50 -23.88 -25.40 -0.01
C ALA A 50 -24.57 -26.68 0.50
N TYR A 51 -24.23 -27.82 -0.07
CA TYR A 51 -24.83 -29.10 0.26
C TYR A 51 -23.75 -30.11 0.55
N LEU A 52 -23.97 -30.93 1.56
CA LEU A 52 -23.11 -32.06 1.88
C LEU A 52 -23.69 -33.28 1.15
N ILE A 53 -22.92 -33.88 0.26
CA ILE A 53 -23.33 -35.07 -0.49
C ILE A 53 -22.46 -36.27 -0.12
N GLU A 54 -23.09 -37.44 -0.10
CA GLU A 54 -22.45 -38.72 0.17
C GLU A 54 -21.66 -39.21 -1.06
N THR A 55 -20.42 -39.65 -0.85
CA THR A 55 -19.57 -40.27 -1.87
C THR A 55 -18.93 -41.53 -1.30
N GLU A 56 -18.34 -42.36 -2.18
CA GLU A 56 -17.58 -43.55 -1.76
C GLU A 56 -16.37 -43.20 -0.89
N GLU A 57 -15.79 -42.01 -1.06
CA GLU A 57 -14.64 -41.49 -0.30
C GLU A 57 -15.04 -40.64 0.92
N GLY A 58 -16.33 -40.68 1.30
CA GLY A 58 -16.89 -39.90 2.39
C GLY A 58 -17.54 -38.58 1.94
N ALA A 59 -18.19 -37.89 2.87
CA ALA A 59 -18.99 -36.73 2.56
C ALA A 59 -18.17 -35.59 1.90
N ARG A 60 -18.76 -34.89 0.91
CA ARG A 60 -18.13 -33.77 0.21
C ARG A 60 -19.07 -32.58 0.09
N ILE A 61 -18.52 -31.37 0.17
CA ILE A 61 -19.27 -30.11 0.04
C ILE A 61 -19.40 -29.74 -1.44
N VAL A 62 -20.62 -29.56 -1.93
CA VAL A 62 -20.92 -29.02 -3.26
C VAL A 62 -21.74 -27.74 -3.17
N GLN A 63 -21.49 -26.80 -4.07
CA GLN A 63 -22.21 -25.54 -4.13
C GLN A 63 -23.58 -25.72 -4.78
N ALA A 64 -24.53 -24.85 -4.44
CA ALA A 64 -25.89 -24.98 -4.94
C ALA A 64 -26.02 -24.91 -6.47
N HIS A 65 -25.16 -24.13 -7.15
CA HIS A 65 -25.13 -24.06 -8.61
C HIS A 65 -24.55 -25.34 -9.24
N GLN A 66 -23.63 -26.02 -8.56
CA GLN A 66 -23.01 -27.25 -9.07
C GLN A 66 -24.03 -28.37 -9.26
N ILE A 67 -25.07 -28.41 -8.41
CA ILE A 67 -26.21 -29.32 -8.58
C ILE A 67 -26.99 -29.02 -9.87
N LEU A 68 -27.11 -27.75 -10.25
CA LEU A 68 -27.92 -27.32 -11.40
C LEU A 68 -27.20 -27.52 -12.74
N ASP A 69 -25.87 -27.40 -12.77
CA ASP A 69 -25.04 -27.49 -13.98
C ASP A 69 -24.30 -28.84 -14.14
N GLY A 70 -24.47 -29.75 -13.18
CA GLY A 70 -23.90 -31.09 -13.21
C GLY A 70 -22.45 -31.21 -12.76
N THR A 71 -21.77 -30.10 -12.44
CA THR A 71 -20.35 -30.12 -12.01
C THR A 71 -20.11 -30.76 -10.64
N TRP A 72 -21.18 -31.08 -9.90
CA TRP A 72 -21.08 -31.90 -8.69
C TRP A 72 -20.47 -33.28 -8.98
N ALA A 73 -20.66 -33.80 -10.20
CA ALA A 73 -20.12 -35.09 -10.63
C ALA A 73 -18.59 -35.12 -10.55
N ASP A 74 -17.92 -34.03 -10.92
CA ASP A 74 -16.46 -33.87 -10.84
C ASP A 74 -15.97 -33.92 -9.38
N VAL A 75 -16.77 -33.41 -8.45
CA VAL A 75 -16.45 -33.38 -7.01
C VAL A 75 -16.58 -34.76 -6.36
N VAL A 76 -17.41 -35.64 -6.94
CA VAL A 76 -17.66 -37.00 -6.42
C VAL A 76 -17.01 -38.10 -7.26
N GLY A 77 -16.32 -37.76 -8.34
CA GLY A 77 -15.68 -38.71 -9.24
C GLY A 77 -16.65 -39.52 -10.10
N CYS A 78 -17.81 -38.97 -10.46
CA CYS A 78 -18.82 -39.62 -11.32
C CYS A 78 -18.86 -39.02 -12.73
N ASP A 79 -19.46 -39.75 -13.67
CA ASP A 79 -19.70 -39.24 -15.03
C ASP A 79 -20.63 -38.03 -15.00
N ARG A 80 -20.17 -36.95 -15.64
CA ARG A 80 -20.90 -35.69 -15.68
C ARG A 80 -22.15 -35.80 -16.56
N PRO A 81 -23.34 -35.38 -16.09
CA PRO A 81 -24.52 -35.30 -16.95
C PRO A 81 -24.26 -34.31 -18.09
N VAL A 82 -24.49 -34.75 -19.32
CA VAL A 82 -24.10 -34.02 -20.54
C VAL A 82 -25.24 -33.21 -21.14
N SER A 83 -26.49 -33.59 -20.87
CA SER A 83 -27.66 -32.89 -21.40
C SER A 83 -28.39 -32.06 -20.34
N ARG A 84 -29.10 -31.01 -20.79
CA ARG A 84 -29.93 -30.16 -19.93
C ARG A 84 -31.03 -30.95 -19.21
N ASP A 85 -31.59 -31.97 -19.88
CA ASP A 85 -32.63 -32.83 -19.31
C ASP A 85 -32.06 -33.76 -18.21
N GLU A 86 -30.84 -34.30 -18.40
CA GLU A 86 -30.13 -35.06 -17.36
C GLU A 86 -29.85 -34.19 -16.13
N CYS A 87 -29.27 -33.00 -16.33
CA CYS A 87 -28.98 -32.06 -15.25
C CYS A 87 -30.25 -31.74 -14.43
N GLN A 88 -31.38 -31.51 -15.11
CA GLN A 88 -32.66 -31.29 -14.44
C GLN A 88 -33.18 -32.52 -13.68
N ALA A 89 -32.96 -33.73 -14.20
CA ALA A 89 -33.36 -34.96 -13.53
C ALA A 89 -32.57 -35.16 -12.22
N TYR A 90 -31.24 -35.01 -12.27
CA TYR A 90 -30.38 -35.06 -11.07
C TYR A 90 -30.77 -33.98 -10.05
N ALA A 91 -30.86 -32.72 -10.49
CA ALA A 91 -31.24 -31.61 -9.63
C ALA A 91 -32.61 -31.82 -8.96
N LYS A 92 -33.57 -32.43 -9.67
CA LYS A 92 -34.90 -32.70 -9.10
C LYS A 92 -34.88 -33.74 -7.98
N VAL A 93 -34.10 -34.82 -8.14
CA VAL A 93 -33.94 -35.85 -7.09
C VAL A 93 -33.21 -35.27 -5.89
N MET A 94 -32.08 -34.59 -6.12
CA MET A 94 -31.32 -33.95 -5.02
C MET A 94 -32.17 -32.89 -4.29
N ALA A 95 -33.03 -32.16 -5.00
CA ALA A 95 -33.99 -31.23 -4.40
C ALA A 95 -35.08 -31.91 -3.54
N MET A 96 -35.34 -33.20 -3.73
CA MET A 96 -36.23 -33.97 -2.85
C MET A 96 -35.52 -34.30 -1.54
N ASP A 97 -34.28 -34.80 -1.60
CA ASP A 97 -33.47 -35.05 -0.40
C ASP A 97 -33.26 -33.76 0.41
N LEU A 98 -33.06 -32.62 -0.26
CA LEU A 98 -32.89 -31.32 0.38
C LEU A 98 -34.05 -30.85 1.26
N ARG A 99 -35.27 -31.37 1.04
CA ARG A 99 -36.44 -31.01 1.87
C ARG A 99 -36.38 -31.66 3.25
N GLU A 100 -35.68 -32.79 3.36
CA GLU A 100 -35.57 -33.60 4.57
C GLU A 100 -34.19 -33.47 5.23
N ALA A 101 -33.23 -32.82 4.55
CA ALA A 101 -31.85 -32.67 4.99
C ALA A 101 -31.71 -31.65 6.15
N PRO A 102 -30.94 -31.97 7.21
CA PRO A 102 -30.69 -31.04 8.32
C PRO A 102 -29.86 -29.82 7.90
N GLU A 103 -30.10 -28.67 8.53
CA GLU A 103 -29.25 -27.49 8.36
C GLU A 103 -28.00 -27.58 9.24
N MET A 104 -26.84 -27.32 8.64
CA MET A 104 -25.53 -27.36 9.30
C MET A 104 -24.82 -26.01 9.11
N PRO A 105 -24.38 -25.32 10.16
CA PRO A 105 -23.64 -24.07 10.01
C PRO A 105 -22.22 -24.37 9.51
N SER A 106 -21.73 -23.63 8.50
CA SER A 106 -20.35 -23.75 7.99
C SER A 106 -19.33 -22.96 8.80
N ILE A 107 -19.82 -21.99 9.58
CA ILE A 107 -19.02 -21.08 10.39
C ILE A 107 -19.64 -20.98 11.79
N PRO A 108 -18.86 -20.63 12.82
CA PRO A 108 -19.41 -20.45 14.16
C PRO A 108 -20.46 -19.33 14.21
N VAL A 109 -21.60 -19.59 14.86
CA VAL A 109 -22.73 -18.64 14.95
C VAL A 109 -23.24 -18.52 16.38
N LYS A 110 -23.78 -17.34 16.74
CA LYS A 110 -24.40 -17.17 18.05
C LYS A 110 -25.88 -17.55 18.03
N ASP A 111 -26.32 -18.37 18.97
CA ASP A 111 -27.73 -18.70 19.19
C ASP A 111 -28.49 -17.55 19.90
N ALA A 112 -29.81 -17.68 20.01
CA ALA A 112 -30.68 -16.65 20.59
C ALA A 112 -30.33 -16.29 22.04
N ASP A 113 -29.80 -17.23 22.80
CA ASP A 113 -29.42 -17.08 24.21
C ASP A 113 -27.98 -16.56 24.37
N GLY A 114 -27.31 -16.27 23.26
CA GLY A 114 -25.93 -15.78 23.23
C GLY A 114 -24.88 -16.89 23.36
N GLY A 115 -25.29 -18.16 23.31
CA GLY A 115 -24.44 -19.33 23.14
C GLY A 115 -23.75 -19.34 21.78
N LEU A 116 -22.67 -20.11 21.66
CA LEU A 116 -21.88 -20.25 20.45
C LEU A 116 -22.08 -21.67 19.90
N VAL A 117 -22.65 -21.77 18.69
CA VAL A 117 -22.81 -23.01 17.94
C VAL A 117 -21.63 -23.18 17.00
N LEU A 118 -20.90 -24.28 17.16
CA LEU A 118 -19.74 -24.61 16.36
C LEU A 118 -20.14 -25.36 15.07
N PRO A 119 -19.41 -25.14 13.95
CA PRO A 119 -19.60 -25.95 12.75
C PRO A 119 -19.06 -27.36 12.98
N GLY A 120 -19.78 -28.37 12.48
CA GLY A 120 -19.30 -29.76 12.50
C GLY A 120 -18.11 -29.95 11.56
N PRO A 121 -17.28 -30.99 11.75
CA PRO A 121 -16.04 -31.20 10.99
C PRO A 121 -16.27 -31.29 9.47
N GLU A 122 -17.40 -31.87 9.04
CA GLU A 122 -17.77 -32.04 7.62
C GLU A 122 -18.44 -30.81 6.99
N SER A 123 -18.69 -29.76 7.76
CA SER A 123 -19.37 -28.54 7.28
C SER A 123 -18.42 -27.38 6.95
N GLN A 124 -17.12 -27.59 7.13
CA GLN A 124 -16.08 -26.57 7.04
C GLN A 124 -14.74 -27.15 6.52
N ASP A 125 -13.92 -26.28 5.93
CA ASP A 125 -12.65 -26.65 5.29
C ASP A 125 -11.40 -26.21 6.09
N LEU A 126 -11.59 -25.62 7.27
CA LEU A 126 -10.51 -25.07 8.09
C LEU A 126 -9.83 -26.10 9.00
N GLY A 127 -10.49 -27.22 9.30
CA GLY A 127 -9.95 -28.36 10.07
C GLY A 127 -10.43 -28.49 11.52
N TYR A 128 -11.34 -27.62 11.99
CA TYR A 128 -11.84 -27.65 13.37
C TYR A 128 -12.70 -28.89 13.64
N MET A 129 -12.73 -29.35 14.90
CA MET A 129 -13.51 -30.52 15.35
C MET A 129 -13.13 -31.85 14.70
N ARG A 130 -12.14 -31.88 13.78
CA ARG A 130 -11.61 -33.13 13.23
C ARG A 130 -10.71 -33.77 14.26
N THR A 131 -11.01 -35.01 14.63
CA THR A 131 -10.27 -35.77 15.62
C THR A 131 -9.21 -36.64 14.96
N GLY A 132 -8.13 -36.89 15.67
CA GLY A 132 -7.12 -37.88 15.29
C GLY A 132 -7.60 -39.30 15.57
N ASP A 133 -6.74 -40.09 16.23
CA ASP A 133 -7.06 -41.46 16.65
C ASP A 133 -8.42 -41.51 17.38
N PRO A 134 -9.34 -42.41 16.97
CA PRO A 134 -10.69 -42.49 17.53
C PRO A 134 -10.77 -43.04 18.96
N ASP A 135 -9.67 -43.56 19.53
CA ASP A 135 -9.64 -44.02 20.93
C ASP A 135 -9.76 -42.83 21.90
N GLU A 136 -10.99 -42.58 22.37
CA GLU A 136 -11.33 -41.45 23.24
C GLU A 136 -10.69 -41.58 24.64
N GLU A 137 -10.47 -42.79 25.16
CA GLU A 137 -9.84 -43.00 26.47
C GLU A 137 -8.33 -42.71 26.39
N ALA A 138 -7.67 -43.22 25.35
CA ALA A 138 -6.27 -42.91 25.07
C ALA A 138 -6.08 -41.42 24.79
N ALA A 139 -7.00 -40.80 24.05
CA ALA A 139 -6.99 -39.36 23.82
C ALA A 139 -7.08 -38.56 25.13
N LEU A 140 -7.97 -38.94 26.05
CA LEU A 140 -8.11 -38.28 27.34
C LEU A 140 -6.83 -38.40 28.18
N ALA A 141 -6.20 -39.59 28.19
CA ALA A 141 -4.91 -39.80 28.85
C ALA A 141 -3.80 -38.94 28.23
N ALA A 142 -3.73 -38.88 26.90
CA ALA A 142 -2.78 -38.06 26.16
C ALA A 142 -2.95 -36.57 26.47
N TRP A 143 -4.17 -36.04 26.45
CA TRP A 143 -4.42 -34.63 26.75
C TRP A 143 -4.19 -34.28 28.22
N ARG A 144 -4.43 -35.19 29.17
CA ARG A 144 -3.98 -35.03 30.57
C ARG A 144 -2.47 -34.92 30.67
N ARG A 145 -1.74 -35.73 29.89
CA ARG A 145 -0.28 -35.68 29.84
C ARG A 145 0.21 -34.35 29.25
N ILE A 146 -0.35 -33.91 28.12
CA ILE A 146 -0.06 -32.60 27.51
C ILE A 146 -0.32 -31.46 28.51
N ALA A 147 -1.47 -31.47 29.19
CA ALA A 147 -1.79 -30.45 30.19
C ALA A 147 -0.82 -30.45 31.38
N THR A 148 -0.34 -31.62 31.80
CA THR A 148 0.68 -31.75 32.85
C THR A 148 2.02 -31.16 32.39
N LEU A 149 2.44 -31.44 31.15
CA LEU A 149 3.64 -30.86 30.56
C LEU A 149 3.51 -29.34 30.41
N ALA A 150 2.32 -28.85 30.05
CA ALA A 150 2.03 -27.42 29.98
C ALA A 150 2.14 -26.75 31.35
N MET A 151 1.50 -27.31 32.39
CA MET A 151 1.54 -26.79 33.77
C MET A 151 2.95 -26.76 34.38
N ALA A 152 3.88 -27.54 33.86
CA ALA A 152 5.29 -27.48 34.28
C ALA A 152 6.05 -26.26 33.72
N ALA A 153 5.45 -25.52 32.77
CA ALA A 153 6.07 -24.38 32.12
C ALA A 153 5.06 -23.19 31.99
N PRO A 154 5.22 -22.12 32.79
CA PRO A 154 4.22 -21.06 32.96
C PRO A 154 3.60 -20.50 31.67
N ARG A 155 4.43 -20.23 30.68
CA ARG A 155 4.01 -19.59 29.42
C ARG A 155 3.32 -20.55 28.47
N THR A 156 3.56 -21.85 28.60
CA THR A 156 2.83 -22.89 27.85
C THR A 156 1.46 -23.12 28.43
N THR A 157 1.31 -23.16 29.76
CA THR A 157 -0.03 -23.16 30.39
C THR A 157 -0.87 -21.99 29.88
N LEU A 158 -0.30 -20.77 29.95
CA LEU A 158 -0.99 -19.56 29.50
C LEU A 158 -1.31 -19.59 28.01
N GLY A 159 -0.34 -19.92 27.15
CA GLY A 159 -0.55 -19.95 25.72
C GLY A 159 -1.60 -20.98 25.31
N LEU A 160 -1.57 -22.19 25.87
CA LEU A 160 -2.56 -23.23 25.60
C LEU A 160 -3.95 -22.81 26.07
N SER A 161 -4.04 -22.28 27.30
CA SER A 161 -5.30 -21.82 27.89
C SER A 161 -5.89 -20.62 27.14
N ALA A 162 -5.05 -19.69 26.69
CA ALA A 162 -5.43 -18.55 25.85
C ALA A 162 -6.10 -19.01 24.55
N PHE A 163 -5.48 -19.97 23.88
CA PHE A 163 -6.02 -20.52 22.64
C PHE A 163 -7.34 -21.24 22.90
N PHE A 164 -7.44 -22.04 23.96
CA PHE A 164 -8.67 -22.76 24.30
C PHE A 164 -9.85 -21.84 24.64
N ALA A 165 -9.61 -20.70 25.29
CA ALA A 165 -10.64 -19.71 25.62
C ALA A 165 -10.98 -18.74 24.47
N ALA A 166 -10.20 -18.72 23.39
CA ALA A 166 -10.39 -17.75 22.31
C ALA A 166 -11.78 -17.78 21.65
N PRO A 167 -12.51 -18.91 21.54
CA PRO A 167 -13.92 -18.94 21.12
C PRO A 167 -14.83 -18.00 21.91
N LEU A 168 -14.49 -17.71 23.16
CA LEU A 168 -15.26 -16.85 24.05
C LEU A 168 -14.92 -15.35 23.92
N THR A 169 -13.96 -14.94 23.08
CA THR A 169 -13.47 -13.54 23.02
C THR A 169 -14.62 -12.52 22.83
N SER A 170 -15.52 -12.78 21.88
CA SER A 170 -16.67 -11.91 21.64
C SER A 170 -17.84 -12.09 22.62
N SER A 171 -17.77 -13.15 23.43
CA SER A 171 -18.80 -13.54 24.37
C SER A 171 -18.48 -13.08 25.77
N LEU A 172 -17.22 -12.98 26.18
CA LEU A 172 -16.81 -12.34 27.42
C LEU A 172 -16.88 -10.81 27.29
N ARG A 173 -17.05 -10.11 28.42
CA ARG A 173 -17.30 -8.66 28.39
C ARG A 173 -16.03 -7.92 27.94
N SER A 174 -16.19 -7.03 26.97
CA SER A 174 -15.19 -6.04 26.50
C SER A 174 -13.79 -6.60 26.29
N ILE A 175 -13.71 -7.82 25.76
CA ILE A 175 -12.46 -8.35 25.21
C ILE A 175 -12.46 -8.10 23.71
N HIS A 176 -11.32 -7.62 23.22
CA HIS A 176 -11.14 -7.34 21.82
C HIS A 176 -10.37 -8.47 21.14
N THR A 177 -10.52 -8.56 19.82
CA THR A 177 -9.63 -9.35 18.97
C THR A 177 -8.19 -8.96 19.30
N HIS A 178 -7.35 -9.96 19.57
CA HIS A 178 -5.97 -9.77 19.96
C HIS A 178 -5.07 -10.77 19.26
N VAL A 179 -3.78 -10.45 19.22
CA VAL A 179 -2.73 -11.31 18.65
C VAL A 179 -1.80 -11.74 19.77
N LEU A 180 -1.65 -13.05 19.93
CA LEU A 180 -0.62 -13.64 20.79
C LEU A 180 0.63 -13.87 19.94
N VAL A 181 1.76 -13.31 20.33
CA VAL A 181 3.05 -13.51 19.70
C VAL A 181 3.88 -14.40 20.61
N LEU A 182 4.26 -15.57 20.11
CA LEU A 182 5.29 -16.39 20.72
C LEU A 182 6.63 -15.86 20.24
N TYR A 183 7.33 -15.16 21.11
CA TYR A 183 8.53 -14.40 20.79
C TYR A 183 9.78 -15.04 21.41
N GLY A 184 10.88 -15.02 20.67
CA GLY A 184 12.17 -15.50 21.14
C GLY A 184 13.06 -16.04 20.02
N SER A 185 14.18 -16.64 20.39
CA SER A 185 15.13 -17.33 19.53
C SER A 185 14.55 -18.62 18.92
N GLY A 186 15.18 -19.13 17.86
CA GLY A 186 14.82 -20.42 17.27
C GLY A 186 14.95 -21.58 18.27
N GLN A 187 14.19 -22.67 18.03
CA GLN A 187 14.31 -23.94 18.78
C GLN A 187 13.97 -23.89 20.29
N LYS A 188 13.14 -22.94 20.74
CA LYS A 188 12.68 -22.84 22.13
C LYS A 188 11.21 -23.20 22.35
N GLY A 189 10.62 -23.95 21.43
CA GLY A 189 9.26 -24.50 21.55
C GLY A 189 8.12 -23.59 21.06
N LYS A 190 8.40 -22.55 20.27
CA LYS A 190 7.39 -21.65 19.68
C LYS A 190 6.41 -22.40 18.78
N SER A 191 6.92 -23.01 17.71
CA SER A 191 6.11 -23.76 16.75
C SER A 191 5.48 -25.01 17.40
N THR A 192 6.18 -25.63 18.35
CA THR A 192 5.67 -26.71 19.20
C THR A 192 4.38 -26.30 19.89
N LEU A 193 4.39 -25.17 20.62
CA LEU A 193 3.18 -24.68 21.29
C LEU A 193 2.06 -24.35 20.29
N GLN A 194 2.38 -23.78 19.13
CA GLN A 194 1.37 -23.51 18.08
C GLN A 194 0.71 -24.79 17.55
N LYS A 195 1.48 -25.88 17.38
CA LYS A 195 0.95 -27.19 16.99
C LYS A 195 0.04 -27.77 18.06
N VAL A 196 0.45 -27.74 19.33
CA VAL A 196 -0.37 -28.22 20.47
C VAL A 196 -1.65 -27.40 20.59
N GLN A 197 -1.57 -26.07 20.44
CA GLN A 197 -2.72 -25.16 20.39
C GLN A 197 -3.69 -25.55 19.26
N ALA A 198 -3.18 -25.72 18.04
CA ALA A 198 -3.98 -26.16 16.90
C ALA A 198 -4.61 -27.54 17.14
N GLY A 199 -3.84 -28.48 17.68
CA GLY A 199 -4.28 -29.81 18.08
C GLY A 199 -5.41 -29.80 19.09
N SER A 200 -5.52 -28.80 19.97
CA SER A 200 -6.65 -28.69 20.92
C SER A 200 -7.98 -28.37 20.24
N MET A 201 -7.92 -27.83 19.01
CA MET A 201 -9.08 -27.33 18.25
C MET A 201 -9.48 -28.23 17.08
N GLY A 202 -8.53 -28.95 16.49
CA GLY A 202 -8.73 -29.74 15.28
C GLY A 202 -7.40 -30.23 14.72
N ASN A 203 -7.36 -30.54 13.43
CA ASN A 203 -6.17 -31.14 12.81
C ASN A 203 -5.04 -30.10 12.62
N PRO A 204 -3.85 -30.31 13.21
CA PRO A 204 -2.70 -29.39 13.09
C PRO A 204 -1.83 -29.63 11.85
N GLY A 205 -2.16 -30.61 11.01
CA GLY A 205 -1.42 -30.93 9.78
C GLY A 205 -1.65 -29.94 8.63
N GLU A 206 -0.82 -30.06 7.60
CA GLU A 206 -0.77 -29.11 6.46
C GLU A 206 -2.01 -29.15 5.55
N THR A 207 -2.82 -30.21 5.65
CA THR A 207 -4.06 -30.38 4.88
C THR A 207 -5.05 -29.25 5.15
N TYR A 208 -5.05 -28.70 6.37
CA TYR A 208 -6.04 -27.74 6.84
C TYR A 208 -5.42 -26.38 7.17
N LYS A 209 -6.23 -25.41 7.62
CA LYS A 209 -5.81 -24.01 7.77
C LYS A 209 -5.71 -23.54 9.22
N ILE A 210 -5.96 -24.39 10.22
CA ILE A 210 -5.78 -24.04 11.64
C ILE A 210 -4.31 -23.69 11.93
N PHE A 211 -3.38 -24.50 11.41
CA PHE A 211 -1.92 -24.31 11.51
C PHE A 211 -1.30 -24.14 10.12
N GLY A 212 -0.15 -23.45 10.03
CA GLY A 212 0.60 -23.30 8.78
C GLY A 212 1.47 -22.04 8.73
N ALA A 213 2.36 -21.95 7.75
CA ALA A 213 3.26 -20.81 7.56
C ALA A 213 2.54 -19.52 7.15
N LEU A 214 3.15 -18.37 7.43
CA LEU A 214 2.71 -17.05 6.94
C LEU A 214 3.09 -16.79 5.46
N ASN A 215 3.22 -17.83 4.62
CA ASN A 215 3.45 -17.67 3.18
C ASN A 215 2.11 -17.49 2.44
N THR A 216 1.42 -16.39 2.73
CA THR A 216 0.11 -16.10 2.13
C THR A 216 0.09 -14.66 1.64
N THR A 217 -0.70 -14.36 0.61
CA THR A 217 -0.88 -12.95 0.20
C THR A 217 -1.51 -12.14 1.34
N ALA A 218 -1.25 -10.82 1.39
CA ALA A 218 -1.80 -9.90 2.41
C ALA A 218 -3.36 -9.89 2.50
N ASN A 219 -4.03 -10.57 1.57
CA ASN A 219 -5.47 -10.69 1.48
C ASN A 219 -6.00 -12.08 1.89
N ALA A 220 -5.18 -13.13 1.88
CA ALA A 220 -5.63 -14.49 2.12
C ALA A 220 -5.86 -14.77 3.61
N LEU A 221 -4.92 -14.37 4.48
CA LEU A 221 -5.06 -14.57 5.93
C LEU A 221 -6.32 -13.91 6.53
N PRO A 222 -6.63 -12.63 6.25
CA PRO A 222 -7.88 -12.02 6.73
C PRO A 222 -9.15 -12.81 6.34
N GLU A 223 -9.18 -13.46 5.18
CA GLU A 223 -10.33 -14.25 4.72
C GLU A 223 -10.48 -15.55 5.50
N TYR A 224 -9.39 -16.26 5.74
CA TYR A 224 -9.42 -17.45 6.60
C TYR A 224 -9.89 -17.09 8.02
N LEU A 225 -9.48 -15.93 8.53
CA LEU A 225 -9.91 -15.44 9.84
C LEU A 225 -11.39 -15.03 9.86
N ILE A 226 -11.93 -14.44 8.79
CA ILE A 226 -13.38 -14.18 8.69
C ILE A 226 -14.18 -15.50 8.73
N GLN A 227 -13.69 -16.56 8.10
CA GLN A 227 -14.34 -17.87 8.11
C GLN A 227 -14.23 -18.56 9.48
N ALA A 228 -13.09 -18.44 10.15
CA ALA A 228 -12.92 -18.93 11.52
C ALA A 228 -13.84 -18.15 12.50
N ARG A 229 -14.04 -16.86 12.25
CA ARG A 229 -14.94 -15.92 12.95
C ARG A 229 -14.69 -15.84 14.46
N TYR A 230 -15.18 -16.82 15.23
CA TYR A 230 -14.98 -16.89 16.68
C TYR A 230 -13.88 -17.88 17.06
N LEU A 231 -13.44 -18.77 16.17
CA LEU A 231 -12.41 -19.76 16.44
C LEU A 231 -10.99 -19.20 16.23
N PRO A 232 -10.01 -19.62 17.04
CA PRO A 232 -8.63 -19.14 16.94
C PRO A 232 -7.82 -19.88 15.88
N MET A 233 -6.69 -19.29 15.47
CA MET A 233 -5.83 -19.82 14.41
C MET A 233 -4.35 -19.56 14.72
N THR A 234 -3.44 -20.40 14.24
CA THR A 234 -1.99 -20.26 14.43
C THR A 234 -1.27 -20.02 13.10
N ARG A 235 -0.26 -19.14 13.07
CA ARG A 235 0.61 -18.94 11.90
C ARG A 235 2.09 -18.94 12.28
N GLU A 236 2.87 -19.75 11.58
CA GLU A 236 4.29 -19.90 11.84
C GLU A 236 5.14 -18.87 11.09
N GLU A 237 6.20 -18.41 11.77
CA GLU A 237 7.30 -17.61 11.25
C GLU A 237 6.86 -16.37 10.47
N LEU A 238 6.56 -15.30 11.22
CA LEU A 238 6.07 -14.05 10.67
C LEU A 238 7.03 -13.40 9.65
N SER A 239 8.33 -13.73 9.70
CA SER A 239 9.37 -13.25 8.77
C SER A 239 9.43 -14.01 7.44
N SER A 240 8.84 -15.21 7.36
CA SER A 240 8.92 -16.09 6.17
C SER A 240 8.22 -15.55 4.91
N GLY A 241 7.38 -14.52 5.07
CA GLY A 241 6.62 -13.89 3.97
C GLY A 241 7.38 -12.80 3.20
N GLY A 242 8.61 -12.45 3.61
CA GLY A 242 9.40 -11.37 2.99
C GLY A 242 8.79 -9.98 3.18
N TRP A 243 7.93 -9.80 4.18
CA TRP A 243 7.26 -8.54 4.48
C TRP A 243 8.08 -7.69 5.42
N GLY A 244 8.10 -6.38 5.17
CA GLY A 244 8.69 -5.43 6.10
C GLY A 244 7.83 -5.29 7.37
N LEU A 245 8.45 -4.90 8.49
CA LEU A 245 7.77 -4.72 9.78
C LEU A 245 6.53 -3.82 9.70
N LYS A 246 6.56 -2.76 8.89
CA LYS A 246 5.41 -1.86 8.66
C LYS A 246 4.23 -2.56 7.96
N GLU A 247 4.51 -3.47 7.03
CA GLU A 247 3.48 -4.24 6.31
C GLU A 247 2.83 -5.27 7.22
N ILE A 248 3.65 -5.93 8.04
CA ILE A 248 3.22 -6.84 9.10
C ILE A 248 2.31 -6.09 10.09
N GLN A 249 2.73 -4.92 10.58
CA GLN A 249 1.92 -4.10 11.49
C GLN A 249 0.61 -3.63 10.86
N ALA A 250 0.61 -3.27 9.57
CA ALA A 250 -0.62 -2.91 8.85
C ALA A 250 -1.57 -4.11 8.72
N MET A 251 -1.05 -5.31 8.46
CA MET A 251 -1.84 -6.53 8.43
C MET A 251 -2.40 -6.88 9.81
N VAL A 252 -1.57 -6.86 10.86
CA VAL A 252 -1.98 -7.12 12.24
C VAL A 252 -3.04 -6.10 12.67
N SER A 253 -2.86 -4.81 12.36
CA SER A 253 -3.87 -3.77 12.64
C SER A 253 -5.22 -4.08 11.99
N ARG A 254 -5.23 -4.58 10.75
CA ARG A 254 -6.46 -5.02 10.06
C ARG A 254 -7.12 -6.21 10.77
N ILE A 255 -6.31 -7.16 11.25
CA ILE A 255 -6.79 -8.33 12.01
C ILE A 255 -7.40 -7.89 13.34
N LEU A 256 -6.73 -6.98 14.08
CA LEU A 256 -7.26 -6.37 15.30
C LEU A 256 -8.57 -5.60 15.07
N GLY A 257 -8.75 -5.03 13.88
CA GLY A 257 -10.01 -4.44 13.39
C GLY A 257 -11.09 -5.45 12.98
N GLY A 258 -10.85 -6.75 13.19
CA GLY A 258 -11.78 -7.83 12.88
C GLY A 258 -11.68 -8.37 11.45
N ALA A 259 -10.53 -8.17 10.79
CA ALA A 259 -10.22 -8.66 9.44
C ALA A 259 -11.20 -8.19 8.36
N ARG A 260 -11.93 -7.08 8.59
CA ARG A 260 -12.99 -6.58 7.71
C ARG A 260 -12.46 -6.26 6.32
N ARG A 261 -13.24 -6.66 5.31
CA ARG A 261 -13.04 -6.25 3.93
C ARG A 261 -14.39 -6.15 3.23
N ASP A 262 -14.70 -4.95 2.78
CA ASP A 262 -15.85 -4.75 1.90
C ASP A 262 -15.47 -5.27 0.50
N ARG A 263 -16.37 -6.05 -0.09
CA ARG A 263 -16.19 -6.65 -1.41
C ARG A 263 -17.38 -6.30 -2.26
N LEU A 264 -17.13 -6.00 -3.53
CA LEU A 264 -18.20 -5.94 -4.52
C LEU A 264 -18.38 -7.32 -5.16
N ASP A 265 -19.61 -7.66 -5.50
CA ASP A 265 -19.90 -8.82 -6.35
C ASP A 265 -19.72 -8.47 -7.84
N GLN A 266 -20.00 -9.42 -8.72
CA GLN A 266 -19.88 -9.24 -10.17
C GLN A 266 -20.86 -8.19 -10.74
N SER A 267 -21.89 -7.80 -9.97
CA SER A 267 -22.85 -6.76 -10.34
C SER A 267 -22.47 -5.37 -9.80
N GLY A 268 -21.35 -5.24 -9.08
CA GLY A 268 -20.95 -3.99 -8.44
C GLY A 268 -21.68 -3.70 -7.12
N GLY A 269 -22.51 -4.63 -6.64
CA GLY A 269 -23.19 -4.53 -5.35
C GLY A 269 -22.28 -4.89 -4.18
N LEU A 270 -22.46 -4.24 -3.03
CA LEU A 270 -21.78 -4.61 -1.79
C LEU A 270 -22.15 -6.06 -1.44
N ARG A 271 -21.19 -6.96 -1.58
CA ARG A 271 -21.32 -8.35 -1.16
C ARG A 271 -21.33 -8.38 0.36
N SER A 272 -22.45 -8.79 0.95
CA SER A 272 -22.59 -8.97 2.39
C SER A 272 -21.43 -9.83 2.92
N SER A 273 -20.57 -9.25 3.77
CA SER A 273 -19.52 -10.01 4.43
C SER A 273 -20.16 -11.09 5.31
N ILE A 274 -19.57 -12.28 5.29
CA ILE A 274 -20.00 -13.41 6.12
C ILE A 274 -19.78 -13.11 7.62
N GLY A 275 -18.97 -12.09 7.97
CA GLY A 275 -18.82 -11.60 9.32
C GLY A 275 -17.50 -10.87 9.56
N THR A 276 -17.07 -10.87 10.83
CA THR A 276 -15.81 -10.28 11.28
C THR A 276 -15.09 -11.25 12.19
N PHE A 277 -13.78 -11.31 12.12
CA PHE A 277 -12.97 -12.07 13.06
C PHE A 277 -13.05 -11.46 14.47
N ARG A 278 -13.46 -12.25 15.45
CA ARG A 278 -13.59 -11.88 16.86
C ARG A 278 -13.06 -13.00 17.75
N SER A 279 -11.80 -13.33 17.56
CA SER A 279 -11.07 -14.35 18.30
C SER A 279 -9.60 -13.93 18.48
N MET A 280 -8.72 -14.90 18.69
CA MET A 280 -7.28 -14.70 18.81
C MET A 280 -6.54 -15.31 17.62
N LEU A 281 -5.56 -14.58 17.09
CA LEU A 281 -4.54 -15.14 16.19
C LEU A 281 -3.26 -15.35 17.00
N CYS A 282 -2.67 -16.54 16.94
CA CYS A 282 -1.37 -16.81 17.53
C CYS A 282 -0.30 -16.88 16.44
N VAL A 283 0.78 -16.11 16.58
CA VAL A 283 1.89 -16.08 15.63
C VAL A 283 3.20 -16.38 16.33
N SER A 284 4.18 -16.91 15.60
CA SER A 284 5.56 -17.01 16.09
C SER A 284 6.46 -16.01 15.38
N ALA A 285 7.36 -15.38 16.13
CA ALA A 285 8.29 -14.39 15.60
C ALA A 285 9.65 -14.45 16.31
N ASN A 286 10.69 -14.11 15.56
CA ASN A 286 12.05 -13.91 16.11
C ASN A 286 12.33 -12.43 16.44
N GLU A 287 11.53 -11.52 15.89
CA GLU A 287 11.58 -10.07 16.14
C GLU A 287 10.30 -9.61 16.82
N SER A 288 10.40 -8.60 17.69
CA SER A 288 9.24 -8.05 18.40
C SER A 288 8.35 -7.27 17.42
N LEU A 289 7.04 -7.40 17.59
CA LEU A 289 6.04 -6.64 16.83
C LEU A 289 5.69 -5.32 17.52
N LEU A 290 6.03 -5.20 18.80
CA LEU A 290 5.87 -3.97 19.56
C LEU A 290 7.08 -3.06 19.28
N VAL A 291 6.81 -1.85 18.80
CA VAL A 291 7.83 -0.82 18.56
C VAL A 291 7.38 0.52 19.13
N PRO A 292 8.32 1.42 19.50
CA PRO A 292 7.98 2.73 20.02
C PRO A 292 7.08 3.54 19.08
N GLY A 293 6.11 4.25 19.65
CA GLY A 293 5.19 5.13 18.93
C GLY A 293 3.96 4.45 18.34
N GLN A 294 3.65 3.23 18.78
CA GLN A 294 2.42 2.53 18.40
C GLN A 294 1.20 3.08 19.17
N PRO A 295 0.00 3.07 18.57
CA PRO A 295 -1.20 3.50 19.28
C PRO A 295 -1.58 2.50 20.38
N GLU A 296 -2.22 2.99 21.44
CA GLU A 296 -2.68 2.19 22.58
C GLU A 296 -3.49 0.95 22.14
N SER A 297 -4.34 1.11 21.12
CA SER A 297 -5.16 0.03 20.58
C SER A 297 -4.37 -1.12 19.94
N PHE A 298 -3.13 -0.86 19.52
CA PHE A 298 -2.21 -1.88 19.00
C PHE A 298 -1.39 -2.47 20.16
N ALA A 299 -0.74 -1.62 20.95
CA ALA A 299 0.14 -2.05 22.05
C ALA A 299 -0.59 -2.87 23.13
N SER A 300 -1.86 -2.57 23.41
CA SER A 300 -2.68 -3.33 24.38
C SER A 300 -3.31 -4.62 23.84
N ARG A 301 -3.17 -4.92 22.54
CA ARG A 301 -3.80 -6.08 21.87
C ARG A 301 -2.83 -6.99 21.14
N VAL A 302 -1.55 -6.63 21.08
CA VAL A 302 -0.47 -7.52 20.66
C VAL A 302 0.29 -7.91 21.91
N ILE A 303 0.20 -9.18 22.30
CA ILE A 303 0.76 -9.68 23.56
C ILE A 303 1.89 -10.64 23.25
N GLU A 304 3.09 -10.32 23.70
CA GLU A 304 4.29 -11.15 23.47
C GLU A 304 4.59 -12.01 24.70
N LEU A 305 4.51 -13.33 24.54
CA LEU A 305 5.06 -14.29 25.50
C LEU A 305 6.46 -14.69 25.06
N HIS A 306 7.42 -14.62 25.98
CA HIS A 306 8.82 -14.87 25.66
C HIS A 306 9.20 -16.32 25.95
N GLU A 307 10.16 -16.85 25.22
CA GLU A 307 10.76 -18.15 25.50
C GLU A 307 11.37 -18.28 26.92
N PRO A 308 11.51 -19.50 27.46
CA PRO A 308 11.17 -20.81 26.87
C PRO A 308 9.69 -21.20 27.06
N PHE A 309 9.18 -22.04 26.16
CA PHE A 309 7.81 -22.56 26.25
C PHE A 309 7.73 -23.91 26.95
N PHE A 310 8.58 -24.88 26.64
CA PHE A 310 8.61 -26.16 27.35
C PHE A 310 9.81 -26.27 28.28
N SER A 311 9.70 -27.09 29.33
CA SER A 311 10.76 -27.31 30.31
C SER A 311 12.00 -28.01 29.72
N SER A 312 11.81 -28.80 28.66
CA SER A 312 12.87 -29.52 27.93
C SER A 312 12.45 -29.79 26.48
N ALA A 313 13.42 -30.19 25.65
CA ALA A 313 13.14 -30.65 24.28
C ALA A 313 12.26 -31.91 24.29
N ASP A 314 12.56 -32.89 25.16
CA ASP A 314 11.76 -34.11 25.29
C ASP A 314 10.30 -33.82 25.65
N ALA A 315 10.05 -32.86 26.54
CA ALA A 315 8.69 -32.44 26.89
C ALA A 315 7.97 -31.76 25.72
N SER A 316 8.71 -31.00 24.90
CA SER A 316 8.20 -30.40 23.65
C SER A 316 7.82 -31.48 22.64
N ASP A 317 8.70 -32.44 22.40
CA ASP A 317 8.52 -33.49 21.40
C ASP A 317 7.39 -34.45 21.79
N GLU A 318 7.32 -34.82 23.07
CA GLU A 318 6.23 -35.63 23.63
C GLU A 318 4.88 -34.92 23.45
N ALA A 319 4.81 -33.62 23.79
CA ALA A 319 3.57 -32.86 23.66
C ALA A 319 3.09 -32.75 22.21
N VAL A 320 4.02 -32.54 21.25
CA VAL A 320 3.67 -32.49 19.83
C VAL A 320 3.18 -33.84 19.33
N ALA A 321 3.92 -34.92 19.59
CA ALA A 321 3.54 -36.26 19.14
C ALA A 321 2.14 -36.65 19.63
N LEU A 322 1.86 -36.45 20.92
CA LEU A 322 0.54 -36.71 21.49
C LEU A 322 -0.54 -35.81 20.87
N SER A 323 -0.24 -34.53 20.65
CA SER A 323 -1.20 -33.59 20.06
C SER A 323 -1.50 -33.89 18.60
N GLU A 324 -0.53 -34.37 17.81
CA GLU A 324 -0.72 -34.75 16.41
C GLU A 324 -1.52 -36.06 16.30
N GLN A 325 -1.27 -37.02 17.19
CA GLN A 325 -2.00 -38.30 17.21
C GLN A 325 -3.45 -38.13 17.69
N TYR A 326 -3.69 -37.41 18.78
CA TYR A 326 -4.99 -37.28 19.44
C TYR A 326 -5.61 -35.89 19.29
N HIS A 327 -5.36 -35.20 18.18
CA HIS A 327 -5.88 -33.86 17.93
C HIS A 327 -7.42 -33.79 17.94
N GLY A 328 -7.96 -32.57 18.06
CA GLY A 328 -9.39 -32.21 17.94
C GLY A 328 -10.27 -32.56 19.14
N TRP A 329 -9.90 -33.59 19.91
CA TRP A 329 -10.69 -34.10 21.02
C TRP A 329 -11.11 -33.06 22.08
N PRO A 330 -10.23 -32.13 22.54
CA PRO A 330 -10.62 -31.16 23.56
C PRO A 330 -11.79 -30.25 23.14
N LEU A 331 -11.81 -29.78 21.89
CA LEU A 331 -12.93 -28.97 21.40
C LEU A 331 -14.22 -29.80 21.26
N VAL A 332 -14.11 -31.07 20.84
CA VAL A 332 -15.25 -32.00 20.77
C VAL A 332 -15.85 -32.24 22.16
N TRP A 333 -15.01 -32.47 23.18
CA TRP A 333 -15.47 -32.62 24.56
C TRP A 333 -16.12 -31.34 25.08
N ALA A 334 -15.56 -30.17 24.78
CA ALA A 334 -16.13 -28.88 25.16
C ALA A 334 -17.52 -28.65 24.58
N ASP A 335 -17.72 -28.99 23.31
CA ASP A 335 -19.00 -28.89 22.62
C ASP A 335 -20.03 -29.86 23.23
N ARG A 336 -19.64 -31.14 23.42
CA ARG A 336 -20.48 -32.17 24.06
C ARG A 336 -20.87 -31.81 25.50
N ALA A 337 -19.96 -31.20 26.25
CA ALA A 337 -20.20 -30.73 27.62
C ALA A 337 -21.02 -29.42 27.66
N GLY A 338 -21.37 -28.85 26.51
CA GLY A 338 -22.15 -27.61 26.42
C GLY A 338 -21.40 -26.38 26.95
N MET A 339 -20.07 -26.38 26.95
CA MET A 339 -19.25 -25.28 27.48
C MET A 339 -19.48 -23.94 26.77
N PHE A 340 -19.97 -24.00 25.54
CA PHE A 340 -20.31 -22.84 24.71
C PHE A 340 -21.80 -22.47 24.73
N SER A 341 -22.62 -23.14 25.54
CA SER A 341 -24.04 -22.78 25.70
C SER A 341 -24.21 -21.40 26.35
N GLY A 342 -25.32 -20.72 26.06
CA GLY A 342 -25.61 -19.39 26.64
C GLY A 342 -25.52 -19.37 28.17
N LYS A 343 -25.98 -20.43 28.84
CA LYS A 343 -25.86 -20.59 30.30
C LYS A 343 -24.39 -20.66 30.75
N ARG A 344 -23.59 -21.57 30.18
CA ARG A 344 -22.19 -21.76 30.58
C ARG A 344 -21.34 -20.53 30.27
N ILE A 345 -21.61 -19.83 29.15
CA ILE A 345 -20.97 -18.55 28.85
C ILE A 345 -21.22 -17.49 29.93
N GLN A 346 -22.39 -17.46 30.56
CA GLN A 346 -22.65 -16.53 31.68
C GLN A 346 -21.84 -16.89 32.92
N GLU A 347 -21.68 -18.19 33.21
CA GLU A 347 -20.81 -18.65 34.30
C GLU A 347 -19.35 -18.25 34.03
N TRP A 348 -18.87 -18.44 32.79
CA TRP A 348 -17.54 -18.00 32.38
C TRP A 348 -17.33 -16.49 32.45
N ARG A 349 -18.37 -15.69 32.15
CA ARG A 349 -18.32 -14.22 32.34
C ARG A 349 -18.15 -13.85 33.81
N GLN A 350 -18.87 -14.51 34.72
CA GLN A 350 -18.75 -14.23 36.15
C GLN A 350 -17.35 -14.58 36.65
N LEU A 351 -16.81 -15.73 36.23
CA LEU A 351 -15.45 -16.13 36.56
C LEU A 351 -14.41 -15.14 35.99
N HIS A 352 -14.58 -14.72 34.74
CA HIS A 352 -13.74 -13.71 34.08
C HIS A 352 -13.70 -12.39 34.86
N ASP A 353 -14.86 -11.88 35.30
CA ASP A 353 -14.96 -10.66 36.09
C ASP A 353 -14.28 -10.81 37.47
N GLN A 354 -14.40 -11.99 38.11
CA GLN A 354 -13.74 -12.28 39.39
C GLN A 354 -12.22 -12.34 39.25
N ILE A 355 -11.70 -13.00 38.19
CA ILE A 355 -10.26 -13.08 37.92
C ILE A 355 -9.70 -11.70 37.61
N THR A 356 -10.41 -10.89 36.80
CA THR A 356 -9.96 -9.54 36.42
C THR A 356 -9.75 -8.68 37.67
N LYS A 357 -10.68 -8.72 38.64
CA LYS A 357 -10.56 -8.01 39.93
C LYS A 357 -9.39 -8.48 40.79
N ARG A 358 -9.00 -9.76 40.66
CA ARG A 358 -7.85 -10.32 41.38
C ARG A 358 -6.52 -9.97 40.71
N LEU A 359 -6.49 -9.82 39.38
CA LEU A 359 -5.26 -9.53 38.62
C LEU A 359 -4.89 -8.05 38.58
N SER A 360 -5.85 -7.12 38.65
CA SER A 360 -5.57 -5.69 38.56
C SER A 360 -6.52 -4.86 39.42
N THR A 361 -5.97 -3.78 40.00
CA THR A 361 -6.71 -2.72 40.69
C THR A 361 -6.99 -1.52 39.79
N ALA A 362 -6.49 -1.52 38.55
CA ALA A 362 -6.72 -0.45 37.59
C ALA A 362 -8.14 -0.56 37.00
N ASP A 363 -8.85 0.56 36.86
CA ASP A 363 -10.21 0.59 36.32
C ASP A 363 -10.26 0.93 34.81
N SER A 364 -9.14 1.32 34.20
CA SER A 364 -9.05 1.69 32.77
C SER A 364 -7.61 1.65 32.23
N GLY A 365 -7.45 1.86 30.91
CA GLY A 365 -6.15 1.95 30.22
C GLY A 365 -5.53 0.60 29.87
N ILE A 366 -4.25 0.64 29.47
CA ILE A 366 -3.47 -0.55 29.05
C ILE A 366 -3.44 -1.64 30.13
N PRO A 367 -3.14 -1.36 31.41
CA PRO A 367 -3.03 -2.40 32.44
C PRO A 367 -4.36 -3.15 32.62
N PHE A 368 -5.48 -2.43 32.64
CA PHE A 368 -6.81 -3.02 32.76
C PHE A 368 -7.18 -3.84 31.51
N THR A 369 -6.89 -3.32 30.31
CA THR A 369 -7.14 -4.05 29.04
C THR A 369 -6.37 -5.37 28.98
N LEU A 370 -5.10 -5.38 29.39
CA LEU A 370 -4.28 -6.58 29.43
C LEU A 370 -4.74 -7.56 30.50
N ALA A 371 -5.08 -7.06 31.70
CA ALA A 371 -5.63 -7.90 32.77
C ALA A 371 -6.92 -8.61 32.34
N ARG A 372 -7.83 -7.92 31.61
CA ARG A 372 -9.04 -8.55 31.05
C ARG A 372 -8.70 -9.63 30.02
N THR A 373 -7.75 -9.38 29.15
CA THR A 373 -7.33 -10.35 28.13
C THR A 373 -6.71 -11.58 28.78
N MET A 374 -5.79 -11.42 29.72
CA MET A 374 -5.18 -12.54 30.44
C MET A 374 -6.18 -13.27 31.35
N SER A 375 -7.19 -12.58 31.89
CA SER A 375 -8.28 -13.22 32.64
C SER A 375 -9.08 -14.20 31.77
N GLN A 376 -9.25 -13.93 30.47
CA GLN A 376 -9.84 -14.90 29.54
C GLN A 376 -8.96 -16.12 29.39
N TRP A 377 -7.64 -15.95 29.34
CA TRP A 377 -6.72 -17.07 29.23
C TRP A 377 -6.82 -17.98 30.46
N VAL A 378 -6.93 -17.40 31.65
CA VAL A 378 -7.17 -18.15 32.90
C VAL A 378 -8.50 -18.92 32.84
N VAL A 379 -9.59 -18.33 32.32
CA VAL A 379 -10.86 -19.04 32.10
C VAL A 379 -10.65 -20.28 31.21
N GLY A 380 -9.81 -20.18 30.19
CA GLY A 380 -9.45 -21.34 29.35
C GLY A 380 -8.75 -22.46 30.11
N GLY A 381 -7.95 -22.12 31.12
CA GLY A 381 -7.30 -23.08 32.02
C GLY A 381 -8.31 -23.81 32.89
N TYR A 382 -9.33 -23.11 33.40
CA TYR A 382 -10.45 -23.76 34.11
C TYR A 382 -11.30 -24.61 33.18
N MET A 383 -11.61 -24.15 31.96
CA MET A 383 -12.36 -24.92 30.97
C MET A 383 -11.65 -26.23 30.63
N LEU A 384 -10.37 -26.15 30.25
CA LEU A 384 -9.59 -27.32 29.87
C LEU A 384 -9.33 -28.23 31.08
N GLY A 385 -9.07 -27.65 32.25
CA GLY A 385 -8.94 -28.39 33.51
C GLY A 385 -10.21 -29.16 33.87
N GLU A 386 -11.39 -28.58 33.68
CA GLU A 386 -12.67 -29.26 33.91
C GLU A 386 -12.84 -30.46 32.96
N LEU A 387 -12.57 -30.29 31.66
CA LEU A 387 -12.67 -31.37 30.67
C LEU A 387 -11.73 -32.53 30.95
N LEU A 388 -10.50 -32.21 31.36
CA LEU A 388 -9.46 -33.21 31.60
C LEU A 388 -9.51 -33.80 33.02
N GLY A 389 -10.35 -33.27 33.91
CA GLY A 389 -10.35 -33.65 35.33
C GLY A 389 -9.09 -33.21 36.07
N LEU A 390 -8.52 -32.07 35.67
CA LEU A 390 -7.35 -31.40 36.26
C LEU A 390 -7.75 -30.01 36.80
N PRO A 391 -8.55 -29.93 37.88
CA PRO A 391 -9.10 -28.67 38.38
C PRO A 391 -8.03 -27.63 38.77
N GLN A 392 -6.83 -28.09 39.13
CA GLN A 392 -5.70 -27.22 39.46
C GLN A 392 -5.20 -26.38 38.27
N MET A 393 -5.50 -26.76 37.02
CA MET A 393 -4.98 -26.06 35.83
C MET A 393 -5.42 -24.60 35.76
N GLY A 394 -6.64 -24.28 36.21
CA GLY A 394 -7.13 -22.91 36.27
C GLY A 394 -6.35 -22.03 37.25
N GLU A 395 -6.03 -22.54 38.43
CA GLU A 395 -5.21 -21.81 39.43
C GLU A 395 -3.76 -21.67 38.98
N VAL A 396 -3.19 -22.67 38.32
CA VAL A 396 -1.84 -22.56 37.72
C VAL A 396 -1.84 -21.46 36.65
N ALA A 397 -2.81 -21.45 35.75
CA ALA A 397 -2.95 -20.39 34.75
C ALA A 397 -3.13 -19.00 35.39
N PHE A 398 -3.86 -18.91 36.51
CA PHE A 398 -3.99 -17.66 37.27
C PHE A 398 -2.64 -17.16 37.81
N GLU A 399 -1.87 -18.02 38.45
CA GLU A 399 -0.55 -17.67 38.99
C GLU A 399 0.45 -17.30 37.89
N ASP A 400 0.42 -18.03 36.76
CA ASP A 400 1.23 -17.71 35.60
C ASP A 400 0.84 -16.34 35.02
N ALA A 401 -0.47 -16.04 34.94
CA ALA A 401 -0.96 -14.75 34.44
C ALA A 401 -0.53 -13.61 35.36
N ARG A 402 -0.65 -13.80 36.68
CA ARG A 402 -0.21 -12.84 37.70
C ARG A 402 1.28 -12.54 37.58
N ARG A 403 2.09 -13.54 37.24
CA ARG A 403 3.55 -13.39 37.07
C ARG A 403 3.93 -12.67 35.77
N GLU A 404 3.22 -12.93 34.68
CA GLU A 404 3.55 -12.36 33.36
C GLU A 404 2.91 -10.98 33.12
N LEU A 405 1.80 -10.65 33.79
CA LEU A 405 1.06 -9.40 33.57
C LEU A 405 1.91 -8.12 33.74
N PRO A 406 2.78 -7.97 34.76
CA PRO A 406 3.63 -6.78 34.88
C PRO A 406 4.52 -6.60 33.64
N ARG A 407 5.22 -7.67 33.23
CA ARG A 407 6.12 -7.64 32.06
C ARG A 407 5.40 -7.27 30.77
N VAL A 408 4.21 -7.84 30.56
CA VAL A 408 3.40 -7.53 29.37
C VAL A 408 2.89 -6.08 29.41
N THR A 409 2.53 -5.59 30.60
CA THR A 409 2.08 -4.21 30.80
C THR A 409 3.20 -3.21 30.54
N ASP A 410 4.38 -3.46 31.08
CA ASP A 410 5.56 -2.60 30.88
C ASP A 410 5.95 -2.55 29.40
N ASN A 411 5.99 -3.71 28.73
CA ASN A 411 6.30 -3.77 27.30
C ASN A 411 5.28 -2.99 26.46
N ALA A 412 3.98 -3.08 26.77
CA ALA A 412 2.95 -2.31 26.07
C ALA A 412 3.03 -0.80 26.38
N ALA A 413 3.37 -0.41 27.62
CA ALA A 413 3.47 0.97 28.04
C ALA A 413 4.67 1.69 27.38
N VAL A 414 5.85 1.07 27.37
CA VAL A 414 7.07 1.62 26.74
C VAL A 414 6.87 1.87 25.25
N ASN A 415 6.10 1.03 24.57
CA ASN A 415 5.87 1.15 23.13
C ASN A 415 4.72 2.10 22.76
N ASN A 416 3.85 2.48 23.72
CA ASN A 416 2.74 3.42 23.54
C ASN A 416 3.15 4.87 23.90
N VAL A 417 4.12 5.43 23.17
CA VAL A 417 4.56 6.82 23.36
C VAL A 417 3.52 7.79 22.82
N SER A 418 3.02 8.70 23.65
CA SER A 418 1.99 9.67 23.25
C SER A 418 2.51 10.64 22.16
N PRO A 419 1.66 11.15 21.26
CA PRO A 419 2.08 12.13 20.27
C PRO A 419 2.72 13.39 20.89
N GLY A 420 2.24 13.85 22.04
CA GLY A 420 2.82 14.98 22.78
C GLY A 420 4.23 14.69 23.29
N GLN A 421 4.43 13.51 23.87
CA GLN A 421 5.74 13.06 24.35
C GLN A 421 6.75 12.90 23.21
N ARG A 422 6.34 12.39 22.05
CA ARG A 422 7.22 12.32 20.86
C ARG A 422 7.71 13.70 20.40
N VAL A 423 6.86 14.73 20.48
CA VAL A 423 7.27 16.11 20.15
C VAL A 423 8.19 16.69 21.24
N TRP A 424 7.94 16.37 22.52
CA TRP A 424 8.81 16.75 23.64
C TRP A 424 10.22 16.15 23.51
N GLU A 425 10.31 14.83 23.30
CA GLU A 425 11.57 14.10 23.12
C GLU A 425 12.31 14.56 21.85
N LEU A 426 11.58 14.90 20.78
CA LEU A 426 12.16 15.47 19.56
C LEU A 426 12.89 16.79 19.85
N VAL A 427 12.22 17.72 20.56
CA VAL A 427 12.83 19.01 20.88
C VAL A 427 13.99 18.84 21.87
N ALA A 428 13.85 17.97 22.86
CA ALA A 428 14.90 17.69 23.84
C ALA A 428 16.13 17.06 23.18
N GLY A 429 15.94 16.08 22.29
CA GLY A 429 17.01 15.47 21.50
C GLY A 429 17.75 16.48 20.61
N ALA A 430 17.02 17.42 20.00
CA ALA A 430 17.63 18.50 19.21
C ALA A 430 18.45 19.49 20.04
N ILE A 431 18.06 19.75 21.30
CA ILE A 431 18.86 20.55 22.25
C ILE A 431 20.16 19.82 22.61
N ALA A 432 20.07 18.52 22.90
CA ALA A 432 21.23 17.71 23.28
C ALA A 432 22.22 17.51 22.13
N MET A 433 21.74 17.27 20.91
CA MET A 433 22.61 17.03 19.74
C MET A 433 23.26 18.31 19.20
N HIS A 434 22.59 19.46 19.32
CA HIS A 434 23.03 20.70 18.70
C HIS A 434 22.91 21.92 19.62
N PRO A 435 23.57 21.94 20.79
CA PRO A 435 23.42 23.01 21.78
C PRO A 435 23.75 24.41 21.23
N ALA A 436 24.71 24.51 20.30
CA ALA A 436 25.10 25.76 19.66
C ALA A 436 24.00 26.38 18.75
N MET A 437 22.99 25.60 18.34
CA MET A 437 21.86 26.10 17.53
C MET A 437 20.70 26.67 18.38
N TRP A 438 20.83 26.65 19.72
CA TRP A 438 19.86 27.14 20.69
C TRP A 438 20.42 28.33 21.46
N LEU A 439 19.97 29.53 21.11
CA LEU A 439 20.56 30.77 21.63
C LEU A 439 20.06 31.13 23.03
N THR A 440 20.85 31.94 23.75
CA THR A 440 20.47 32.58 25.01
C THR A 440 20.24 34.07 24.81
N GLU A 441 19.40 34.67 25.65
CA GLU A 441 19.05 36.10 25.59
C GLU A 441 20.28 37.05 25.58
N HIS A 442 21.37 36.66 26.25
CA HIS A 442 22.60 37.45 26.33
C HIS A 442 23.44 37.47 25.04
N VAL A 443 23.44 36.39 24.25
CA VAL A 443 24.15 36.32 22.94
C VAL A 443 23.45 37.19 21.88
N LEU A 444 22.18 37.50 22.10
CA LEU A 444 21.36 38.28 21.18
C LEU A 444 21.48 39.80 21.38
N THR A 445 22.14 40.28 22.44
CA THR A 445 22.17 41.72 22.80
C THR A 445 23.54 42.38 22.71
N SER A 446 24.63 41.62 22.58
CA SER A 446 25.97 42.19 22.42
C SER A 446 26.30 42.48 20.96
N ASP A 447 26.75 43.71 20.66
CA ASP A 447 27.50 44.07 19.43
C ASP A 447 28.91 43.43 19.45
N ALA A 448 29.03 42.21 19.96
CA ALA A 448 30.29 41.47 20.01
C ALA A 448 30.65 41.06 18.58
N GLU A 449 31.61 41.82 18.04
CA GLU A 449 32.41 41.59 16.83
C GLU A 449 31.80 40.66 15.78
N ALA A 450 31.32 41.30 14.72
CA ALA A 450 30.71 40.72 13.53
C ALA A 450 31.57 39.71 12.73
N ASP A 451 32.71 39.27 13.26
CA ASP A 451 33.68 38.42 12.55
C ASP A 451 33.84 36.99 13.10
N GLN A 452 33.26 36.62 14.25
CA GLN A 452 33.52 35.28 14.83
C GLN A 452 32.32 34.33 14.95
N TYR A 453 31.07 34.77 14.78
CA TYR A 453 29.93 33.86 14.93
C TYR A 453 28.82 34.11 13.92
N THR A 454 28.74 33.24 12.90
CA THR A 454 27.63 33.24 11.93
C THR A 454 26.93 31.88 11.98
N PRO A 455 25.96 31.66 12.89
CA PRO A 455 25.21 30.42 12.88
C PRO A 455 24.39 30.39 11.58
N ARG A 456 24.66 29.38 10.74
CA ARG A 456 23.97 29.17 9.45
C ARG A 456 22.54 28.65 9.64
N ASP A 457 22.24 28.01 10.78
CA ASP A 457 20.94 27.46 11.14
C ASP A 457 20.67 27.68 12.65
N VAL A 458 19.63 28.43 13.01
CA VAL A 458 19.18 28.61 14.41
C VAL A 458 17.83 27.92 14.58
N LEU A 459 17.72 27.00 15.55
CA LEU A 459 16.50 26.18 15.75
C LEU A 459 15.50 26.83 16.71
N GLY A 460 16.02 27.59 17.68
CA GLY A 460 15.22 28.29 18.69
C GLY A 460 16.09 29.05 19.69
N TYR A 461 15.47 29.53 20.75
CA TYR A 461 16.18 30.20 21.84
C TYR A 461 15.48 30.04 23.18
N TRP A 462 16.28 30.18 24.23
CA TRP A 462 15.83 30.19 25.61
C TRP A 462 15.44 31.60 26.02
N TYR A 463 14.30 31.73 26.68
CA TYR A 463 13.78 32.99 27.18
C TYR A 463 13.30 32.82 28.62
N LYS A 464 13.86 33.62 29.54
CA LYS A 464 13.36 33.65 30.91
C LYS A 464 12.26 34.71 31.01
N ASN A 465 11.02 34.27 31.18
CA ASN A 465 9.90 35.19 31.27
C ASN A 465 9.89 35.86 32.65
N THR A 466 10.42 37.08 32.71
CA THR A 466 10.55 37.87 33.94
C THR A 466 9.23 38.18 34.65
N LYS A 467 8.08 38.05 33.97
CA LYS A 467 6.76 38.26 34.58
C LYS A 467 6.19 37.01 35.26
N THR A 468 6.59 35.83 34.81
CA THR A 468 6.07 34.54 35.34
C THR A 468 7.14 33.73 36.05
N ASP A 469 8.40 34.19 36.04
CA ASP A 469 9.60 33.49 36.52
C ASP A 469 9.75 32.06 35.98
N ARG A 470 9.24 31.82 34.76
CA ARG A 470 9.32 30.52 34.08
C ARG A 470 10.35 30.54 32.97
N THR A 471 10.97 29.38 32.75
CA THR A 471 11.87 29.17 31.63
C THR A 471 11.07 28.71 30.41
N GLU A 472 11.09 29.52 29.36
CA GLU A 472 10.39 29.25 28.11
C GLU A 472 11.38 28.89 27.00
N LEU A 473 11.02 27.88 26.22
CA LEU A 473 11.72 27.51 25.01
C LEU A 473 10.93 27.98 23.79
N HIS A 474 11.52 28.88 23.01
CA HIS A 474 10.92 29.42 21.78
C HIS A 474 11.49 28.67 20.59
N VAL A 475 10.67 27.81 19.97
CA VAL A 475 11.08 26.97 18.84
C VAL A 475 10.52 27.55 17.54
N TYR A 476 11.37 27.74 16.53
CA TYR A 476 10.91 28.23 15.23
C TYR A 476 10.07 27.16 14.53
N GLY A 477 8.95 27.55 13.93
CA GLY A 477 7.97 26.62 13.38
C GLY A 477 8.48 25.85 12.16
N GLU A 478 9.25 26.49 11.28
CA GLU A 478 9.88 25.79 10.16
C GLU A 478 11.01 24.87 10.63
N ALA A 479 11.74 25.25 11.69
CA ALA A 479 12.73 24.39 12.33
C ALA A 479 12.08 23.17 12.99
N LEU A 480 10.98 23.35 13.74
CA LEU A 480 10.23 22.26 14.33
C LEU A 480 9.61 21.34 13.26
N LYS A 481 9.12 21.92 12.16
CA LYS A 481 8.59 21.18 11.01
C LYS A 481 9.67 20.40 10.28
N ARG A 482 10.87 20.96 10.13
CA ARG A 482 12.04 20.25 9.60
C ARG A 482 12.45 19.12 10.55
N MET A 483 12.56 19.40 11.85
CA MET A 483 12.87 18.39 12.87
C MET A 483 11.81 17.28 12.91
N GLY A 484 10.51 17.56 12.74
CA GLY A 484 9.46 16.52 12.68
C GLY A 484 9.38 15.80 11.33
N LEU A 485 9.68 16.56 10.25
CA LEU A 485 10.11 16.17 8.90
C LEU A 485 11.06 15.01 8.90
N GLU A 486 12.25 15.35 9.36
CA GLU A 486 13.32 14.48 9.71
C GLU A 486 12.66 13.44 10.62
N ALA A 487 12.29 13.71 11.88
CA ALA A 487 11.94 12.75 12.95
C ALA A 487 10.70 11.87 12.77
N GLY A 488 10.12 11.79 11.57
CA GLY A 488 8.94 10.95 11.31
C GLY A 488 7.79 11.22 12.31
N VAL A 489 7.81 12.39 12.94
CA VAL A 489 6.89 12.80 14.01
C VAL A 489 5.82 13.65 13.35
N VAL A 490 4.59 13.14 13.36
CA VAL A 490 3.43 13.93 12.95
C VAL A 490 3.18 14.98 14.04
N LEU A 491 3.57 16.22 13.79
CA LEU A 491 3.56 17.29 14.80
C LEU A 491 2.15 17.72 15.25
N ALA A 492 1.16 17.72 14.36
CA ALA A 492 -0.15 18.30 14.66
C ALA A 492 -0.88 17.66 15.86
N PRO A 493 -0.97 16.32 15.98
CA PRO A 493 -1.51 15.67 17.18
C PRO A 493 -0.69 15.96 18.45
N GLY A 494 0.64 15.99 18.34
CA GLY A 494 1.53 16.23 19.48
C GLY A 494 1.48 17.66 20.00
N LEU A 495 1.47 18.65 19.10
CA LEU A 495 1.25 20.06 19.43
C LEU A 495 -0.14 20.29 20.03
N GLY A 496 -1.16 19.57 19.54
CA GLY A 496 -2.49 19.58 20.12
C GLY A 496 -2.53 19.01 21.55
N GLU A 497 -1.76 17.97 21.82
CA GLU A 497 -1.61 17.40 23.17
C GLU A 497 -0.83 18.31 24.11
N LEU A 498 0.31 18.85 23.67
CA LEU A 498 1.10 19.83 24.42
C LEU A 498 0.24 21.05 24.81
N LYS A 499 -0.63 21.51 23.90
CA LYS A 499 -1.56 22.61 24.18
C LYS A 499 -2.64 22.22 25.20
N ARG A 500 -3.20 21.01 25.12
CA ARG A 500 -4.20 20.52 26.09
C ARG A 500 -3.63 20.34 27.49
N ARG A 501 -2.34 20.01 27.59
CA ARG A 501 -1.60 19.86 28.86
C ARG A 501 -1.03 21.18 29.40
N ASP A 502 -1.32 22.31 28.74
CA ASP A 502 -0.79 23.65 29.08
C ASP A 502 0.76 23.77 29.02
N ILE A 503 1.40 22.86 28.28
CA ILE A 503 2.85 22.84 28.03
C ILE A 503 3.18 23.74 26.84
N LEU A 504 2.34 23.74 25.79
CA LEU A 504 2.44 24.66 24.65
C LEU A 504 1.45 25.81 24.79
N ARG A 505 1.95 27.04 24.93
CA ARG A 505 1.11 28.20 25.30
C ARG A 505 0.56 28.99 24.12
N VAL A 506 1.41 29.37 23.15
CA VAL A 506 1.02 30.28 22.06
C VAL A 506 1.76 29.96 20.75
N THR A 507 1.07 30.12 19.62
CA THR A 507 1.66 30.24 18.28
C THR A 507 1.59 31.70 17.81
N GLN A 508 2.72 32.32 17.43
CA GLN A 508 2.74 33.71 16.96
C GLN A 508 3.18 33.78 15.49
N SER A 509 2.34 34.28 14.59
CA SER A 509 2.65 34.45 13.16
C SER A 509 2.71 35.92 12.68
N ALA A 510 1.94 36.84 13.27
CA ALA A 510 1.80 38.21 12.75
C ALA A 510 2.51 39.31 13.57
N GLY A 511 2.93 39.03 14.81
CA GLY A 511 3.46 40.04 15.75
C GLY A 511 4.97 39.98 16.03
N PHE A 512 5.67 38.95 15.54
CA PHE A 512 7.07 38.71 15.90
C PHE A 512 8.06 39.70 15.26
N LYS A 513 7.65 40.56 14.32
CA LYS A 513 8.53 41.60 13.75
C LYS A 513 9.01 42.65 14.76
N SER A 514 8.46 42.69 15.97
CA SER A 514 8.76 43.70 16.99
C SER A 514 9.53 43.20 18.22
N LYS A 515 9.82 41.90 18.34
CA LYS A 515 10.32 41.28 19.58
C LYS A 515 11.69 40.57 19.55
N PRO A 516 12.25 40.12 18.42
CA PRO A 516 13.61 39.59 18.41
C PRO A 516 14.62 40.69 18.74
N PRO A 517 15.70 40.42 19.50
CA PRO A 517 16.58 41.46 20.03
C PRO A 517 17.33 42.25 18.95
N THR A 518 17.64 41.65 17.80
CA THR A 518 18.40 42.32 16.72
C THR A 518 17.64 42.44 15.41
N ARG A 519 17.90 43.54 14.67
CA ARG A 519 17.33 43.82 13.35
C ARG A 519 17.66 42.73 12.31
N LYS A 520 18.87 42.16 12.37
CA LYS A 520 19.31 41.07 11.47
C LYS A 520 18.55 39.75 11.69
N LEU A 521 18.19 39.40 12.94
CA LEU A 521 17.33 38.24 13.22
C LEU A 521 15.87 38.50 12.84
N ARG A 522 15.36 39.72 13.06
CA ARG A 522 14.01 40.13 12.63
C ARG A 522 13.79 39.97 11.12
N ASP A 523 14.81 40.24 10.32
CA ASP A 523 14.74 40.10 8.85
C ASP A 523 14.82 38.63 8.37
N ARG A 524 15.32 37.72 9.21
CA ARG A 524 15.49 36.28 8.92
C ARG A 524 14.34 35.40 9.39
N VAL A 525 13.62 35.77 10.46
CA VAL A 525 12.46 35.01 10.98
C VAL A 525 11.19 35.49 10.28
N ARG A 526 10.73 34.72 9.28
CA ARG A 526 9.49 35.02 8.52
C ARG A 526 8.27 34.17 8.93
N ASP A 527 8.48 33.20 9.82
CA ASP A 527 7.51 32.13 10.14
C ASP A 527 7.07 32.11 11.62
N MET A 528 6.07 31.26 11.89
CA MET A 528 5.45 31.03 13.21
C MET A 528 6.45 30.53 14.27
N VAL A 529 6.30 30.94 15.53
CA VAL A 529 7.09 30.45 16.68
C VAL A 529 6.20 29.71 17.67
N TYR A 530 6.68 28.60 18.23
CA TYR A 530 6.03 27.82 19.28
C TYR A 530 6.71 28.07 20.63
N ILE A 531 5.93 28.37 21.67
CA ILE A 531 6.44 28.65 23.02
C ILE A 531 6.10 27.48 23.94
N ILE A 532 7.14 26.77 24.39
CA ILE A 532 7.06 25.59 25.26
C ILE A 532 7.50 25.97 26.68
N ASP A 533 6.67 25.63 27.67
CA ASP A 533 7.00 25.74 29.10
C ASP A 533 7.84 24.51 29.51
N VAL A 534 9.11 24.73 29.85
CA VAL A 534 10.07 23.63 30.07
C VAL A 534 9.74 22.86 31.35
N ASP A 535 9.36 23.57 32.43
CA ASP A 535 9.07 22.94 33.71
C ASP A 535 7.79 22.10 33.63
N ALA A 536 6.75 22.61 32.97
CA ALA A 536 5.51 21.85 32.75
C ALA A 536 5.71 20.60 31.87
N GLY A 537 6.62 20.66 30.90
CA GLY A 537 6.97 19.51 30.07
C GLY A 537 7.71 18.41 30.83
N ARG A 538 8.63 18.80 31.73
CA ARG A 538 9.35 17.86 32.60
C ARG A 538 8.41 17.18 33.60
N ASP A 539 7.54 17.94 34.27
CA ASP A 539 6.55 17.38 35.19
C ASP A 539 5.63 16.35 34.49
N ALA A 540 5.41 16.51 33.18
CA ALA A 540 4.57 15.61 32.40
C ALA A 540 5.28 14.34 31.91
N TRP A 541 6.60 14.37 31.66
CA TRP A 541 7.30 13.30 30.93
C TRP A 541 8.75 12.97 31.35
N ASP A 542 9.41 13.78 32.18
CA ASP A 542 10.77 13.47 32.66
C ASP A 542 10.72 12.70 34.00
N PRO A 543 11.45 11.59 34.15
CA PRO A 543 11.60 10.92 35.43
C PRO A 543 12.46 11.76 36.40
N ALA A 544 12.23 11.62 37.71
CA ALA A 544 12.92 12.39 38.76
C ALA A 544 14.46 12.24 38.79
N GLU A 545 15.03 11.32 38.01
CA GLU A 545 16.48 11.12 37.83
C GLU A 545 16.84 11.27 36.33
N GLY A 546 17.44 12.39 35.96
CA GLY A 546 17.97 12.63 34.61
C GLY A 546 17.03 13.41 33.69
N SER A 547 16.93 14.73 33.92
CA SER A 547 16.17 15.64 33.06
C SER A 547 16.72 15.65 31.63
N VAL A 548 15.86 15.42 30.63
CA VAL A 548 16.24 15.32 29.21
C VAL A 548 16.53 16.71 28.61
N VAL A 549 15.91 17.74 29.17
CA VAL A 549 16.17 19.16 28.87
C VAL A 549 16.97 19.78 30.03
N PRO A 550 18.06 20.55 29.85
CA PRO A 550 18.87 21.10 30.95
C PRO A 550 18.25 22.36 31.63
N ASP A 551 18.55 22.59 32.92
CA ASP A 551 18.03 23.73 33.74
C ASP A 551 18.58 25.09 33.32
N VAL A 552 19.79 25.09 32.79
CA VAL A 552 20.53 26.27 32.37
C VAL A 552 20.82 26.12 30.89
N PRO A 553 20.64 27.18 30.08
CA PRO A 553 20.96 27.11 28.66
C PRO A 553 22.43 26.70 28.47
N PRO A 554 22.73 25.81 27.49
CA PRO A 554 24.11 25.46 27.21
C PRO A 554 24.92 26.68 26.76
N ALA A 555 26.15 26.84 27.27
CA ALA A 555 27.04 27.91 26.82
C ALA A 555 27.36 27.73 25.33
N PRO A 556 27.44 28.81 24.50
CA PRO A 556 27.83 28.68 23.10
C PRO A 556 29.26 28.14 23.04
N ALA A 557 29.41 26.87 22.68
CA ALA A 557 30.70 26.29 22.39
C ALA A 557 31.05 26.59 20.93
N ASP A 558 32.24 27.14 20.68
CA ASP A 558 32.81 27.13 19.34
C ASP A 558 33.13 25.67 18.96
N ASP A 559 32.39 25.13 18.00
CA ASP A 559 32.57 23.78 17.45
C ASP A 559 33.45 23.78 16.18
N SER A 560 34.09 24.92 15.88
CA SER A 560 35.05 25.01 14.79
C SER A 560 36.12 23.91 14.92
N PRO A 561 36.64 23.38 13.79
CA PRO A 561 37.72 22.40 13.83
C PRO A 561 38.95 22.89 14.61
N ILE A 562 39.15 24.22 14.64
CA ILE A 562 40.23 24.90 15.36
C ILE A 562 39.98 24.85 16.87
N ALA A 563 38.77 25.21 17.33
CA ALA A 563 38.41 25.13 18.74
C ALA A 563 38.40 23.70 19.30
N ARG A 564 38.09 22.69 18.48
CA ARG A 564 38.24 21.26 18.85
C ARG A 564 39.71 20.86 19.00
N ALA A 565 40.58 21.32 18.11
CA ALA A 565 42.01 21.05 18.18
C ALA A 565 42.66 21.77 19.39
N GLU A 566 42.24 23.00 19.68
CA GLU A 566 42.67 23.75 20.86
C GLU A 566 42.17 23.12 22.16
N ARG A 567 40.90 22.69 22.24
CA ARG A 567 40.39 21.97 23.43
C ARG A 567 41.16 20.68 23.72
N ALA A 568 41.47 19.90 22.70
CA ALA A 568 42.27 18.68 22.86
C ALA A 568 43.72 18.98 23.30
N ALA A 569 44.27 20.13 22.91
CA ALA A 569 45.58 20.59 23.36
C ALA A 569 45.54 21.13 24.82
N ILE A 570 44.46 21.81 25.18
CA ILE A 570 44.22 22.37 26.52
C ILE A 570 43.92 21.25 27.54
N GLU A 571 43.15 20.22 27.17
CA GLU A 571 42.88 19.05 28.02
C GLU A 571 44.14 18.25 28.35
N ARG A 572 45.12 18.21 27.43
CA ARG A 572 46.45 17.62 27.72
C ARG A 572 47.27 18.48 28.68
N ALA A 573 47.09 19.79 28.65
CA ALA A 573 47.76 20.71 29.56
C ALA A 573 47.08 20.76 30.95
N ALA A 574 45.80 20.39 31.05
CA ALA A 574 44.98 20.52 32.26
C ALA A 574 45.21 19.45 33.35
N ASN A 575 46.00 18.41 33.10
CA ASN A 575 46.31 17.35 34.09
C ASN A 575 47.39 17.74 35.12
N LEU A 576 47.67 19.03 35.33
CA LEU A 576 48.55 19.53 36.39
C LEU A 576 47.88 20.71 37.10
N THR A 577 47.50 20.53 38.37
CA THR A 577 46.98 21.56 39.30
C THR A 577 47.82 21.46 40.60
N PRO A 578 47.87 22.43 41.56
CA PRO A 578 47.09 23.68 41.80
C PRO A 578 47.97 24.88 42.31
N PRO A 579 47.50 25.92 43.08
CA PRO A 579 46.17 26.49 43.38
C PRO A 579 46.02 28.04 43.17
N ALA A 580 44.78 28.54 43.38
CA ALA A 580 44.21 29.92 43.39
C ALA A 580 44.88 30.91 44.40
N PRO A 581 44.53 32.23 44.58
CA PRO A 581 43.18 32.86 44.42
C PRO A 581 43.07 34.39 44.11
N ALA A 582 41.80 34.85 44.06
CA ALA A 582 41.22 36.05 44.75
C ALA A 582 40.80 37.31 43.97
N GLY A 583 39.58 37.77 44.32
CA GLY A 583 39.08 39.17 44.26
C GLY A 583 38.34 39.54 42.97
N GLY A 584 37.15 40.14 42.97
CA GLY A 584 36.31 40.70 44.02
C GLY A 584 35.32 41.67 43.34
N ASP A 585 34.14 41.87 43.95
CA ASP A 585 33.38 43.13 44.10
C ASP A 585 33.00 43.97 42.83
N VAL A 586 31.83 44.63 42.67
CA VAL A 586 30.79 45.11 43.60
C VAL A 586 29.72 45.89 42.80
N THR A 587 28.45 45.79 43.23
CA THR A 587 27.35 46.83 43.17
C THR A 587 26.85 47.35 41.81
N ASP A 588 25.67 47.95 41.61
CA ASP A 588 24.51 48.40 42.41
C ASP A 588 23.41 48.70 41.35
N SER A 589 22.16 48.25 41.48
CA SER A 589 21.03 48.88 42.18
C SER A 589 20.11 49.81 41.33
N ARG A 590 18.82 49.72 41.70
CA ARG A 590 17.66 50.63 41.48
C ARG A 590 16.83 50.40 40.21
N ALA A 591 15.61 49.85 40.29
CA ALA A 591 14.39 50.19 41.06
C ALA A 591 13.48 51.23 40.38
N HIS A 592 12.21 50.82 40.21
CA HIS A 592 10.92 51.53 40.13
C HIS A 592 10.05 50.86 39.04
N ASP A 593 9.11 49.97 39.36
CA ASP A 593 7.87 50.13 40.14
C ASP A 593 6.78 50.95 39.41
N VAL A 594 5.53 50.61 39.74
CA VAL A 594 4.23 51.21 39.35
C VAL A 594 3.45 50.44 38.28
N THR A 595 2.82 49.35 38.75
CA THR A 595 1.36 49.12 38.84
C THR A 595 0.41 49.81 37.83
N SER A 596 -0.49 49.01 37.23
CA SER A 596 -1.95 49.24 37.34
C SER A 596 -2.76 48.10 36.72
N GLU A 597 -3.83 47.75 37.41
CA GLU A 597 -4.75 46.62 37.24
C GLU A 597 -5.75 46.76 36.06
N ALA A 598 -6.18 45.59 35.56
CA ALA A 598 -7.53 45.10 35.17
C ALA A 598 -8.61 46.10 34.65
N PRO A 599 -9.55 45.72 33.74
CA PRO A 599 -10.36 44.50 33.91
C PRO A 599 -10.88 43.79 32.63
N ALA A 600 -11.49 42.63 32.89
CA ALA A 600 -12.17 41.72 31.99
C ALA A 600 -13.51 42.25 31.42
N LEU A 601 -13.92 41.74 30.25
CA LEU A 601 -15.32 41.62 29.78
C LEU A 601 -15.35 40.49 28.71
N VAL A 602 -15.94 39.33 29.04
CA VAL A 602 -17.29 38.85 28.67
C VAL A 602 -17.38 38.25 27.25
N VAL A 603 -17.79 36.98 27.23
CA VAL A 603 -18.00 36.10 26.07
C VAL A 603 -19.44 36.24 25.59
N GLU A 604 -19.66 36.50 24.30
CA GLU A 604 -20.94 36.29 23.61
C GLU A 604 -20.86 35.10 22.64
N PRO A 605 -21.94 34.29 22.47
CA PRO A 605 -21.97 33.18 21.53
C PRO A 605 -22.84 33.40 20.28
N LYS A 606 -22.45 32.64 19.23
CA LYS A 606 -23.20 32.08 18.07
C LYS A 606 -23.14 32.76 16.69
N ALA A 607 -23.01 31.91 15.66
CA ALA A 607 -23.85 31.99 14.45
C ALA A 607 -24.13 30.60 13.83
N VAL A 608 -25.36 30.45 13.32
CA VAL A 608 -25.96 29.33 12.57
C VAL A 608 -25.93 29.69 11.06
N PRO A 609 -25.85 28.75 10.08
CA PRO A 609 -25.59 29.11 8.68
C PRO A 609 -26.79 29.75 7.96
N GLU A 610 -26.49 30.67 7.05
CA GLU A 610 -27.40 31.50 6.25
C GLU A 610 -28.10 30.76 5.07
N THR A 611 -29.24 31.31 4.65
CA THR A 611 -30.10 30.91 3.52
C THR A 611 -29.50 31.21 2.13
N PHE A 612 -29.56 30.23 1.20
CA PHE A 612 -29.05 30.31 -0.18
C PHE A 612 -29.93 31.12 -1.16
N THR A 613 -29.31 31.84 -2.12
CA THR A 613 -29.96 32.52 -3.27
C THR A 613 -29.76 31.73 -4.57
N ALA A 614 -30.72 31.83 -5.52
CA ALA A 614 -30.83 30.92 -6.67
C ALA A 614 -29.54 30.77 -7.51
N TYR A 615 -28.99 31.83 -8.14
CA TYR A 615 -27.68 31.82 -8.84
C TYR A 615 -27.08 33.24 -8.95
N PRO A 616 -26.11 33.62 -8.09
CA PRO A 616 -25.42 34.92 -8.18
C PRO A 616 -24.63 35.08 -9.48
N GLN A 617 -24.55 36.30 -10.03
CA GLN A 617 -23.75 36.58 -11.23
C GLN A 617 -22.23 36.47 -10.93
N PRO A 618 -21.42 35.89 -11.84
CA PRO A 618 -19.97 35.81 -11.65
C PRO A 618 -19.33 37.20 -11.73
N VAL A 619 -18.38 37.46 -10.84
CA VAL A 619 -17.50 38.65 -10.93
C VAL A 619 -16.30 38.26 -11.78
N ALA A 620 -16.26 38.78 -13.01
CA ALA A 620 -15.16 38.61 -13.95
C ALA A 620 -13.97 39.51 -13.57
N GLU A 621 -13.23 39.13 -12.54
CA GLU A 621 -11.84 39.56 -12.39
C GLU A 621 -10.97 38.45 -12.98
N VAL A 622 -10.45 38.63 -14.19
CA VAL A 622 -9.65 37.61 -14.86
C VAL A 622 -8.15 37.81 -14.59
N THR A 623 -7.47 36.76 -14.12
CA THR A 623 -6.04 36.72 -13.79
C THR A 623 -5.21 35.71 -14.62
N ASP A 624 -5.76 35.01 -15.62
CA ASP A 624 -5.02 34.05 -16.48
C ASP A 624 -5.23 34.31 -17.99
N GLN A 625 -4.28 35.03 -18.59
CA GLN A 625 -4.33 35.50 -19.99
C GLN A 625 -4.17 34.37 -21.03
N GLU A 626 -3.48 33.27 -20.68
CA GLU A 626 -3.28 32.16 -21.62
C GLU A 626 -4.58 31.39 -21.86
N TRP A 627 -5.37 31.20 -20.81
CA TRP A 627 -6.70 30.61 -20.91
C TRP A 627 -7.64 31.44 -21.78
N GLU A 628 -7.68 32.76 -21.58
CA GLU A 628 -8.48 33.67 -22.41
C GLU A 628 -8.08 33.61 -23.88
N ASN A 629 -6.77 33.64 -24.15
CA ASN A 629 -6.24 33.57 -25.51
C ASN A 629 -6.63 32.25 -26.20
N LEU A 630 -6.59 31.14 -25.47
CA LEU A 630 -7.02 29.84 -25.96
C LEU A 630 -8.53 29.81 -26.23
N ALA A 631 -9.35 30.35 -25.33
CA ALA A 631 -10.80 30.45 -25.49
C ALA A 631 -11.20 31.32 -26.70
N ALA A 632 -10.54 32.45 -26.90
CA ALA A 632 -10.79 33.35 -28.02
C ALA A 632 -10.44 32.71 -29.38
N LYS A 633 -9.42 31.85 -29.42
CA LYS A 633 -8.92 31.21 -30.65
C LYS A 633 -9.55 29.84 -30.94
N ALA A 634 -10.26 29.25 -29.99
CA ALA A 634 -10.89 27.94 -30.16
C ALA A 634 -11.96 27.94 -31.27
N ARG A 635 -11.66 27.36 -32.44
CA ARG A 635 -12.64 27.22 -33.55
C ARG A 635 -13.38 25.89 -33.53
N SER A 636 -12.76 24.83 -33.05
CA SER A 636 -13.42 23.52 -32.98
C SER A 636 -14.41 23.47 -31.82
N ASN A 637 -15.58 22.85 -32.04
CA ASN A 637 -16.56 22.62 -30.98
C ASN A 637 -15.96 21.79 -29.83
N ARG A 638 -15.03 20.86 -30.14
CA ARG A 638 -14.33 20.05 -29.15
C ARG A 638 -13.48 20.91 -28.21
N THR A 639 -12.71 21.86 -28.73
CA THR A 639 -11.89 22.78 -27.93
C THR A 639 -12.78 23.74 -27.13
N ARG A 640 -13.80 24.34 -27.75
CA ARG A 640 -14.71 25.27 -27.05
C ARG A 640 -15.43 24.60 -25.89
N ASP A 641 -15.94 23.39 -26.09
CA ASP A 641 -16.61 22.61 -25.05
C ASP A 641 -15.65 22.26 -23.91
N ALA A 642 -14.37 21.99 -24.20
CA ALA A 642 -13.35 21.68 -23.19
C ALA A 642 -13.02 22.84 -22.25
N LEU A 643 -13.21 24.09 -22.70
CA LEU A 643 -12.91 25.29 -21.92
C LEU A 643 -14.09 25.75 -21.07
N ARG A 644 -15.25 25.11 -21.19
CA ARG A 644 -16.46 25.42 -20.43
C ARG A 644 -16.53 24.53 -19.18
N ILE A 645 -15.57 24.71 -18.27
CA ILE A 645 -15.44 23.92 -17.04
C ILE A 645 -15.76 24.75 -15.79
N GLY A 646 -16.15 24.09 -14.71
CA GLY A 646 -16.24 24.68 -13.37
C GLY A 646 -15.99 23.63 -12.29
N VAL A 647 -15.58 24.06 -11.09
CA VAL A 647 -15.37 23.20 -9.93
C VAL A 647 -16.27 23.66 -8.79
N LEU A 648 -17.15 22.79 -8.30
CA LEU A 648 -17.99 23.05 -7.13
C LEU A 648 -17.31 22.49 -5.88
N GLY A 649 -16.99 23.35 -4.93
CA GLY A 649 -16.50 23.02 -3.59
C GLY A 649 -17.51 23.35 -2.50
N ALA A 650 -17.20 23.00 -1.25
CA ALA A 650 -18.06 23.32 -0.12
C ALA A 650 -18.21 24.83 0.12
N ASP A 651 -17.20 25.61 -0.32
CA ASP A 651 -17.09 27.06 -0.21
C ASP A 651 -17.77 27.84 -1.34
N GLY A 652 -18.07 27.19 -2.47
CA GLY A 652 -18.77 27.82 -3.60
C GLY A 652 -18.41 27.23 -4.97
N LEU A 653 -18.87 27.91 -6.02
CA LEU A 653 -18.53 27.56 -7.40
C LEU A 653 -17.29 28.33 -7.86
N HIS A 654 -16.28 27.60 -8.31
CA HIS A 654 -15.05 28.14 -8.88
C HIS A 654 -15.11 28.00 -10.41
N LEU A 655 -14.98 29.12 -11.12
CA LEU A 655 -14.96 29.17 -12.58
C LEU A 655 -13.58 29.69 -13.06
N PRO A 656 -13.10 29.26 -14.24
CA PRO A 656 -11.91 29.85 -14.83
C PRO A 656 -12.06 31.37 -14.84
N ASN A 657 -11.05 32.07 -14.33
CA ASN A 657 -10.98 33.52 -14.41
C ASN A 657 -12.11 34.28 -13.71
N CYS A 658 -12.68 33.73 -12.64
CA CYS A 658 -13.66 34.40 -11.79
C CYS A 658 -13.27 34.27 -10.32
N ARG A 659 -13.69 35.22 -9.47
CA ARG A 659 -13.69 34.98 -8.02
C ARG A 659 -14.63 33.81 -7.68
N PRO A 660 -14.34 33.04 -6.62
CA PRO A 660 -15.27 32.03 -6.12
C PRO A 660 -16.65 32.67 -5.89
N ILE A 661 -17.71 31.98 -6.32
CA ILE A 661 -19.08 32.46 -6.19
C ILE A 661 -19.68 31.82 -4.92
N PRO A 662 -19.73 32.53 -3.78
CA PRO A 662 -20.32 32.00 -2.56
C PRO A 662 -21.85 31.93 -2.67
N GLY A 663 -22.47 31.05 -1.88
CA GLY A 663 -23.94 31.01 -1.76
C GLY A 663 -24.69 30.50 -2.99
N VAL A 664 -24.00 29.88 -3.97
CA VAL A 664 -24.64 29.16 -5.08
C VAL A 664 -25.48 28.01 -4.53
N ARG A 665 -26.72 27.87 -5.04
CA ARG A 665 -27.60 26.74 -4.70
C ARG A 665 -26.87 25.42 -4.95
N ARG A 666 -26.68 24.64 -3.88
CA ARG A 666 -26.09 23.29 -3.95
C ARG A 666 -27.08 22.34 -4.64
N PRO A 667 -26.64 21.54 -5.62
CA PRO A 667 -27.51 20.56 -6.27
C PRO A 667 -27.87 19.45 -5.28
N ALA A 668 -29.16 19.22 -5.03
CA ALA A 668 -29.62 18.15 -4.13
C ALA A 668 -29.64 16.79 -4.82
N SER A 669 -29.63 16.78 -6.16
CA SER A 669 -29.53 15.59 -7.02
C SER A 669 -28.81 15.92 -8.31
N VAL A 670 -28.45 14.90 -9.09
CA VAL A 670 -27.94 15.05 -10.46
C VAL A 670 -28.93 15.83 -11.35
N ASN A 671 -30.22 15.78 -11.04
CA ASN A 671 -31.28 16.49 -11.78
C ASN A 671 -31.19 18.02 -11.64
N ASP A 672 -30.56 18.55 -10.60
CA ASP A 672 -30.34 20.00 -10.42
C ASP A 672 -29.12 20.52 -11.21
N VAL A 673 -28.25 19.62 -11.67
CA VAL A 673 -26.98 19.96 -12.32
C VAL A 673 -27.18 20.67 -13.68
N PRO A 674 -28.12 20.26 -14.57
CA PRO A 674 -28.34 20.96 -15.83
C PRO A 674 -28.71 22.44 -15.66
N GLU A 675 -29.50 22.79 -14.65
CA GLU A 675 -29.90 24.17 -14.35
C GLU A 675 -28.69 25.02 -13.93
N LEU A 676 -27.90 24.52 -12.97
CA LEU A 676 -26.65 25.16 -12.52
C LEU A 676 -25.67 25.36 -13.68
N MET A 677 -25.47 24.33 -14.50
CA MET A 677 -24.56 24.39 -15.64
C MET A 677 -25.07 25.33 -16.73
N ALA A 678 -26.39 25.45 -16.91
CA ALA A 678 -26.98 26.42 -17.84
C ALA A 678 -26.74 27.85 -17.36
N ALA A 679 -26.95 28.12 -16.06
CA ALA A 679 -26.78 29.46 -15.46
C ALA A 679 -25.37 30.04 -15.68
N TYR A 680 -24.33 29.20 -15.60
CA TYR A 680 -22.93 29.62 -15.79
C TYR A 680 -22.34 29.20 -17.14
N GLY A 681 -23.17 28.71 -18.07
CA GLY A 681 -22.73 28.32 -19.41
C GLY A 681 -21.69 27.19 -19.44
N LEU A 682 -21.73 26.25 -18.51
CA LEU A 682 -20.79 25.14 -18.40
C LEU A 682 -21.12 23.97 -19.33
N LYS A 683 -20.08 23.23 -19.69
CA LYS A 683 -20.15 21.94 -20.40
C LYS A 683 -19.74 20.78 -19.49
N THR A 684 -18.77 21.00 -18.61
CA THR A 684 -18.30 20.02 -17.64
C THR A 684 -18.25 20.63 -16.24
N LEU A 685 -18.88 19.98 -15.27
CA LEU A 685 -18.81 20.36 -13.86
C LEU A 685 -17.99 19.32 -13.09
N TYR A 686 -17.01 19.76 -12.32
CA TYR A 686 -16.24 18.92 -11.41
C TYR A 686 -16.72 19.13 -9.98
N LEU A 687 -16.91 18.05 -9.22
CA LEU A 687 -17.19 18.12 -7.78
C LEU A 687 -15.89 17.88 -7.01
N HIS A 688 -15.46 18.85 -6.20
CA HIS A 688 -14.29 18.65 -5.34
C HIS A 688 -14.62 17.68 -4.19
N GLY A 689 -13.59 17.03 -3.63
CA GLY A 689 -13.78 15.98 -2.62
C GLY A 689 -14.50 16.44 -1.36
N ASP A 690 -14.34 17.71 -0.98
CA ASP A 690 -15.04 18.33 0.16
C ASP A 690 -16.56 18.48 -0.07
N MET A 691 -17.01 18.45 -1.33
CA MET A 691 -18.41 18.55 -1.70
C MET A 691 -19.12 17.20 -1.58
N LEU A 692 -18.38 16.07 -1.59
CA LEU A 692 -18.99 14.74 -1.54
C LEU A 692 -19.75 14.51 -0.22
N PRO A 693 -19.17 14.76 0.98
CA PRO A 693 -19.92 14.63 2.23
C PRO A 693 -21.11 15.58 2.32
N VAL A 694 -20.98 16.79 1.76
CA VAL A 694 -22.04 17.82 1.76
C VAL A 694 -23.26 17.36 0.96
N LEU A 695 -23.04 16.60 -0.12
CA LEU A 695 -24.09 16.06 -0.98
C LEU A 695 -24.57 14.66 -0.55
N GLY A 696 -24.01 14.10 0.52
CA GLY A 696 -24.27 12.71 0.91
C GLY A 696 -23.75 11.68 -0.11
N LEU A 697 -22.77 12.06 -0.93
CA LEU A 697 -22.16 11.20 -1.94
C LEU A 697 -21.07 10.32 -1.31
N PRO A 698 -20.91 9.06 -1.79
CA PRO A 698 -19.83 8.21 -1.33
C PRO A 698 -18.46 8.75 -1.76
N GLU A 699 -17.42 8.46 -0.97
CA GLU A 699 -16.04 8.68 -1.40
C GLU A 699 -15.71 7.73 -2.55
N PHE A 700 -15.31 8.28 -3.70
CA PHE A 700 -14.90 7.52 -4.86
C PHE A 700 -13.46 7.00 -4.71
N ASP A 701 -13.33 5.76 -4.24
CA ASP A 701 -12.08 5.00 -4.26
C ASP A 701 -12.12 3.95 -5.38
N PRO A 702 -11.38 4.14 -6.49
CA PRO A 702 -11.42 3.21 -7.61
C PRO A 702 -10.85 1.83 -7.28
N ARG A 703 -10.22 1.64 -6.10
CA ARG A 703 -9.81 0.32 -5.57
C ARG A 703 -10.98 -0.46 -4.98
N LYS A 704 -12.03 0.23 -4.49
CA LYS A 704 -13.24 -0.37 -3.92
C LYS A 704 -14.32 -0.56 -4.99
N GLU A 705 -14.41 0.34 -5.96
CA GLU A 705 -15.56 0.44 -6.87
C GLU A 705 -15.41 -0.31 -8.21
N GLY A 706 -14.30 -1.02 -8.47
CA GLY A 706 -14.16 -1.80 -9.72
C GLY A 706 -13.65 -0.98 -10.92
N GLY A 707 -13.04 0.17 -10.66
CA GLY A 707 -12.41 1.05 -11.65
C GLY A 707 -13.00 2.47 -11.64
N PRO A 708 -12.36 3.46 -12.29
CA PRO A 708 -12.79 4.85 -12.23
C PRO A 708 -14.23 5.07 -12.70
N GLN A 709 -14.70 4.28 -13.68
CA GLN A 709 -15.99 4.51 -14.34
C GLN A 709 -17.14 3.64 -13.84
N ALA A 710 -16.93 2.84 -12.79
CA ALA A 710 -18.00 2.03 -12.23
C ALA A 710 -19.03 2.93 -11.53
N PRO A 711 -20.32 2.85 -11.88
CA PRO A 711 -21.35 3.58 -11.17
C PRO A 711 -21.62 2.98 -9.79
N THR A 712 -21.68 3.83 -8.78
CA THR A 712 -22.13 3.51 -7.43
C THR A 712 -23.58 3.97 -7.28
N ALA A 713 -24.46 3.04 -6.90
CA ALA A 713 -25.86 3.35 -6.66
C ALA A 713 -25.99 4.33 -5.48
N CYS A 714 -26.67 5.45 -5.71
CA CYS A 714 -26.90 6.51 -4.73
C CYS A 714 -28.13 7.32 -5.18
N GLU A 715 -28.98 7.73 -4.23
CA GLU A 715 -30.19 8.53 -4.51
C GLU A 715 -29.88 9.82 -5.26
N TRP A 716 -28.72 10.44 -4.99
CA TRP A 716 -28.28 11.64 -5.73
C TRP A 716 -28.11 11.37 -7.24
N GLY A 717 -27.75 10.14 -7.62
CA GLY A 717 -27.50 9.71 -8.99
C GLY A 717 -28.76 9.28 -9.75
N GLU A 718 -29.96 9.46 -9.20
CA GLU A 718 -31.21 9.16 -9.90
C GLU A 718 -31.59 10.29 -10.88
N PRO A 719 -31.67 10.03 -12.20
CA PRO A 719 -32.05 11.05 -13.16
C PRO A 719 -33.56 11.35 -13.11
N GLY A 720 -33.91 12.63 -13.07
CA GLY A 720 -35.29 13.11 -13.17
C GLY A 720 -35.64 13.70 -14.55
N GLU A 721 -36.72 14.48 -14.62
CA GLU A 721 -37.26 15.04 -15.89
C GLU A 721 -36.27 15.93 -16.66
N ALA A 722 -35.28 16.53 -15.98
CA ALA A 722 -34.28 17.40 -16.63
C ALA A 722 -33.18 16.60 -17.37
N ILE A 723 -33.15 15.27 -17.24
CA ILE A 723 -32.16 14.39 -17.85
C ILE A 723 -32.88 13.29 -18.65
N ALA A 724 -32.91 13.45 -19.98
CA ALA A 724 -33.45 12.43 -20.88
C ALA A 724 -32.58 11.17 -20.95
N LYS A 725 -31.26 11.29 -20.77
CA LYS A 725 -30.35 10.14 -20.77
C LYS A 725 -29.10 10.39 -19.94
N MET A 726 -28.72 9.43 -19.11
CA MET A 726 -27.50 9.45 -18.29
C MET A 726 -26.58 8.26 -18.64
N ARG A 727 -25.26 8.48 -18.64
CA ARG A 727 -24.24 7.42 -18.82
C ARG A 727 -23.08 7.60 -17.84
N PRO A 728 -22.72 6.60 -17.01
CA PRO A 728 -23.41 5.32 -16.82
C PRO A 728 -24.88 5.50 -16.35
N ALA A 729 -25.73 4.50 -16.60
CA ALA A 729 -27.15 4.57 -16.26
C ALA A 729 -27.36 4.27 -14.77
N ALA A 730 -28.20 5.04 -14.09
CA ALA A 730 -28.58 4.92 -12.68
C ALA A 730 -27.40 4.69 -11.71
N GLY A 731 -26.84 5.79 -11.19
CA GLY A 731 -25.72 5.77 -10.24
C GLY A 731 -24.69 6.88 -10.49
N VAL A 732 -23.87 7.16 -9.48
CA VAL A 732 -22.84 8.19 -9.52
C VAL A 732 -21.50 7.53 -9.88
N SER A 733 -20.69 8.14 -10.73
CA SER A 733 -19.34 7.63 -11.05
C SER A 733 -18.32 8.77 -11.12
N CYS A 734 -17.03 8.45 -11.30
CA CYS A 734 -16.02 9.49 -11.51
C CYS A 734 -16.28 10.33 -12.78
N TRP A 735 -17.09 9.81 -13.72
CA TRP A 735 -17.42 10.48 -14.97
C TRP A 735 -18.83 10.11 -15.47
N MET A 736 -19.71 11.11 -15.49
CA MET A 736 -21.09 10.98 -15.97
C MET A 736 -21.34 11.91 -17.16
N THR A 737 -22.01 11.38 -18.19
CA THR A 737 -22.55 12.16 -19.31
C THR A 737 -24.05 12.27 -19.15
N LEU A 738 -24.55 13.50 -19.03
CA LEU A 738 -25.97 13.84 -18.95
C LEU A 738 -26.44 14.35 -20.32
N THR A 739 -27.61 13.91 -20.77
CA THR A 739 -28.26 14.41 -21.98
C THR A 739 -29.59 15.00 -21.58
N THR A 740 -29.78 16.29 -21.84
CA THR A 740 -31.04 17.00 -21.56
C THR A 740 -32.13 16.62 -22.57
N PRO A 741 -33.42 16.89 -22.30
CA PRO A 741 -34.52 16.67 -23.25
C PRO A 741 -34.32 17.33 -24.62
N GLU A 742 -33.61 18.46 -24.67
CA GLU A 742 -33.27 19.18 -25.91
C GLU A 742 -32.08 18.55 -26.65
N GLY A 743 -31.55 17.43 -26.16
CA GLY A 743 -30.42 16.71 -26.74
C GLY A 743 -29.05 17.28 -26.38
N LYS A 744 -28.96 18.26 -25.48
CA LYS A 744 -27.69 18.86 -25.06
C LYS A 744 -26.92 17.88 -24.17
N ARG A 745 -25.67 17.57 -24.54
CA ARG A 745 -24.77 16.73 -23.73
C ARG A 745 -23.96 17.57 -22.75
N LEU A 746 -23.99 17.23 -21.48
CA LEU A 746 -23.24 17.83 -20.37
C LEU A 746 -22.42 16.73 -19.66
N ASN A 747 -21.32 17.12 -19.01
CA ASN A 747 -20.51 16.18 -18.24
C ASN A 747 -20.46 16.60 -16.77
N LEU A 748 -20.47 15.61 -15.89
CA LEU A 748 -20.27 15.78 -14.46
C LEU A 748 -19.17 14.81 -14.04
N ALA A 749 -18.17 15.29 -13.31
CA ALA A 749 -17.00 14.51 -12.93
C ALA A 749 -16.73 14.62 -11.44
N ILE A 750 -16.46 13.48 -10.81
CA ILE A 750 -15.96 13.40 -9.44
C ILE A 750 -14.52 12.90 -9.54
N PRO A 751 -13.51 13.74 -9.29
CA PRO A 751 -12.12 13.34 -9.42
C PRO A 751 -11.79 12.25 -8.40
N ALA A 752 -11.79 11.00 -8.85
CA ALA A 752 -11.33 9.88 -8.06
C ALA A 752 -9.80 9.89 -8.01
N TYR A 753 -9.26 9.52 -6.85
CA TYR A 753 -7.83 9.31 -6.70
C TYR A 753 -7.39 8.06 -7.50
N GLU A 754 -6.34 8.15 -8.29
CA GLU A 754 -5.90 7.04 -9.12
C GLU A 754 -4.65 6.37 -8.51
N GLY A 755 -4.83 5.14 -8.00
CA GLY A 755 -3.78 4.37 -7.35
C GLY A 755 -2.53 4.11 -8.19
N ARG A 756 -2.63 4.22 -9.51
CA ARG A 756 -1.48 4.17 -10.43
C ARG A 756 -0.53 5.34 -10.25
N PHE A 757 -0.91 6.43 -9.59
CA PHE A 757 0.00 7.55 -9.31
C PHE A 757 0.82 7.39 -8.03
N ASP A 758 0.56 6.37 -7.23
CA ASP A 758 1.34 6.14 -6.01
C ASP A 758 2.81 5.88 -6.31
N LYS A 759 3.65 6.44 -5.46
CA LYS A 759 5.01 5.99 -5.26
C LYS A 759 5.02 5.00 -4.10
N LEU A 760 5.92 4.02 -4.14
CA LEU A 760 6.12 3.07 -3.05
C LEU A 760 6.29 3.85 -1.73
N GLY A 761 5.47 3.57 -0.71
CA GLY A 761 5.54 4.22 0.60
C GLY A 761 4.79 5.55 0.75
N LEU A 762 4.12 6.07 -0.29
CA LEU A 762 3.34 7.32 -0.21
C LEU A 762 1.96 7.19 -0.90
N PRO A 763 1.03 6.38 -0.37
CA PRO A 763 -0.29 6.20 -0.97
C PRO A 763 -1.20 7.42 -0.80
N GLY A 764 -2.05 7.68 -1.80
CA GLY A 764 -3.23 8.55 -1.66
C GLY A 764 -3.10 9.99 -2.18
N ARG A 765 -2.09 10.32 -2.99
CA ARG A 765 -1.89 11.71 -3.48
C ARG A 765 -1.46 11.78 -4.95
N GLY A 766 -2.33 11.39 -5.90
CA GLY A 766 -2.00 11.55 -7.31
C GLY A 766 -3.19 11.63 -8.27
N GLY A 767 -3.02 12.40 -9.35
CA GLY A 767 -4.08 12.75 -10.31
C GLY A 767 -4.94 13.93 -9.83
N PHE A 768 -6.12 14.09 -10.44
CA PHE A 768 -7.06 15.18 -10.10
C PHE A 768 -7.86 14.95 -8.80
N GLY A 769 -7.77 13.78 -8.17
CA GLY A 769 -8.35 13.55 -6.84
C GLY A 769 -7.46 13.98 -5.67
N GLY A 770 -6.22 14.42 -5.95
CA GLY A 770 -5.25 14.84 -4.93
C GLY A 770 -5.28 16.31 -4.44
N PRO A 771 -5.72 17.31 -5.24
CA PRO A 771 -5.83 18.70 -4.79
C PRO A 771 -6.56 18.87 -3.47
N GLU A 772 -6.07 19.76 -2.60
CA GLU A 772 -6.60 19.96 -1.25
C GLU A 772 -7.82 20.90 -1.20
N THR A 773 -8.04 21.68 -2.26
CA THR A 773 -9.15 22.64 -2.35
C THR A 773 -9.72 22.68 -3.76
N ALA A 774 -10.98 23.09 -3.89
CA ALA A 774 -11.66 23.28 -5.18
C ALA A 774 -10.91 24.28 -6.09
N ALA A 775 -10.32 25.33 -5.52
CA ALA A 775 -9.49 26.29 -6.25
C ALA A 775 -8.21 25.64 -6.84
N VAL A 776 -7.51 24.80 -6.07
CA VAL A 776 -6.31 24.10 -6.55
C VAL A 776 -6.67 23.04 -7.60
N LEU A 777 -7.83 22.39 -7.47
CA LEU A 777 -8.36 21.49 -8.50
C LEU A 777 -8.65 22.23 -9.81
N LEU A 778 -9.30 23.40 -9.75
CA LEU A 778 -9.53 24.22 -10.93
C LEU A 778 -8.21 24.63 -11.59
N ASP A 779 -7.23 25.10 -10.81
CA ASP A 779 -5.90 25.46 -11.32
C ASP A 779 -5.22 24.26 -12.01
N ALA A 780 -5.30 23.06 -11.43
CA ALA A 780 -4.76 21.85 -12.03
C ALA A 780 -5.43 21.50 -13.37
N LEU A 781 -6.76 21.63 -13.47
CA LEU A 781 -7.50 21.39 -14.71
C LEU A 781 -7.13 22.41 -15.79
N MET A 782 -6.94 23.67 -15.40
CA MET A 782 -6.49 24.74 -16.29
C MET A 782 -5.09 24.45 -16.84
N VAL A 783 -4.13 24.17 -15.96
CA VAL A 783 -2.75 23.82 -16.34
C VAL A 783 -2.75 22.60 -17.27
N TYR A 784 -3.56 21.58 -17.01
CA TYR A 784 -3.67 20.41 -17.89
C TYR A 784 -4.14 20.78 -19.29
N LEU A 785 -5.26 21.48 -19.42
CA LEU A 785 -5.82 21.80 -20.73
C LEU A 785 -4.86 22.65 -21.56
N VAL A 786 -4.28 23.71 -20.97
CA VAL A 786 -3.33 24.59 -21.66
C VAL A 786 -2.04 23.82 -22.02
N SER A 787 -1.59 22.91 -21.16
CA SER A 787 -0.43 22.05 -21.46
C SER A 787 -0.65 21.10 -22.65
N THR A 788 -1.90 20.79 -23.00
CA THR A 788 -2.23 19.88 -24.11
C THR A 788 -2.46 20.60 -25.44
N VAL A 789 -2.26 21.92 -25.50
CA VAL A 789 -2.47 22.70 -26.71
C VAL A 789 -1.57 22.22 -27.85
N HIS A 790 -2.17 22.00 -29.01
CA HIS A 790 -1.49 21.59 -30.24
C HIS A 790 -2.23 22.08 -31.48
N GLY A 791 -1.63 21.90 -32.65
CA GLY A 791 -2.17 22.39 -33.91
C GLY A 791 -1.76 23.84 -34.23
N PRO A 792 -2.35 24.44 -35.27
CA PRO A 792 -2.05 25.80 -35.70
C PRO A 792 -2.39 26.85 -34.63
N ALA A 793 -1.60 27.93 -34.55
CA ALA A 793 -1.77 28.98 -33.53
C ALA A 793 -3.10 29.75 -33.64
N ASP A 794 -3.68 29.81 -34.84
CA ASP A 794 -4.97 30.43 -35.19
C ASP A 794 -6.18 29.49 -34.97
N ASN A 795 -5.93 28.18 -34.81
CA ASN A 795 -6.93 27.19 -34.49
C ASN A 795 -6.37 26.11 -33.54
N PRO A 796 -6.07 26.47 -32.28
CA PRO A 796 -5.53 25.53 -31.31
C PRO A 796 -6.54 24.45 -30.94
N ALA A 797 -6.03 23.23 -30.83
CA ALA A 797 -6.73 22.06 -30.31
C ALA A 797 -6.16 21.67 -28.95
N VAL A 798 -7.00 21.09 -28.09
CA VAL A 798 -6.60 20.53 -26.78
C VAL A 798 -7.03 19.08 -26.68
N ILE A 799 -6.47 18.37 -25.71
CA ILE A 799 -6.96 17.06 -25.31
C ILE A 799 -7.92 17.30 -24.14
N PRO A 800 -9.23 17.23 -24.39
CA PRO A 800 -10.22 17.94 -23.58
C PRO A 800 -10.44 17.34 -22.20
N TYR A 801 -10.19 16.04 -22.04
CA TYR A 801 -10.51 15.32 -20.82
C TYR A 801 -9.38 14.36 -20.47
N TYR A 802 -8.95 14.42 -19.22
CA TYR A 802 -8.21 13.33 -18.62
C TYR A 802 -9.21 12.23 -18.24
N LEU A 803 -9.15 11.11 -18.94
CA LEU A 803 -10.03 9.96 -18.68
C LEU A 803 -9.30 8.89 -17.87
N SER A 804 -8.14 8.47 -18.36
CA SER A 804 -7.20 7.58 -17.68
C SER A 804 -5.82 7.73 -18.35
N PRO A 805 -4.72 7.26 -17.74
CA PRO A 805 -3.40 7.29 -18.34
C PRO A 805 -3.36 6.66 -19.73
N ASN A 806 -3.97 5.47 -19.90
CA ASN A 806 -3.99 4.77 -21.18
C ASN A 806 -4.85 5.49 -22.22
N LYS A 807 -6.10 5.84 -21.86
CA LYS A 807 -7.02 6.43 -22.84
C LYS A 807 -6.55 7.81 -23.29
N THR A 808 -6.04 8.60 -22.36
CA THR A 808 -5.47 9.90 -22.68
C THR A 808 -4.23 9.73 -23.54
N ALA A 809 -3.36 8.75 -23.27
CA ALA A 809 -2.19 8.51 -24.10
C ALA A 809 -2.52 8.02 -25.52
N GLU A 810 -3.59 7.24 -25.70
CA GLU A 810 -4.13 6.93 -27.05
C GLU A 810 -4.51 8.20 -27.81
N ASP A 811 -5.19 9.16 -27.16
CA ASP A 811 -5.54 10.45 -27.79
C ASP A 811 -4.28 11.26 -28.16
N PHE A 812 -3.21 11.16 -27.35
CA PHE A 812 -1.91 11.73 -27.71
C PHE A 812 -1.32 11.02 -28.95
N ALA A 813 -1.45 9.69 -29.06
CA ALA A 813 -0.97 8.84 -30.16
C ALA A 813 -1.75 8.95 -31.48
N GLY A 814 -2.89 9.65 -31.46
CA GLY A 814 -3.71 9.90 -32.65
C GLY A 814 -5.13 9.34 -32.57
N GLY A 815 -5.53 8.74 -31.45
CA GLY A 815 -6.85 8.15 -31.27
C GLY A 815 -6.98 6.78 -31.94
N LEU A 816 -8.21 6.23 -31.93
CA LEU A 816 -8.50 4.88 -32.42
C LEU A 816 -8.74 4.81 -33.93
N ASP A 817 -8.75 5.95 -34.63
CA ASP A 817 -9.03 6.04 -36.08
C ASP A 817 -7.78 5.78 -36.93
N ARG A 818 -6.75 5.14 -36.34
CA ARG A 818 -5.45 4.91 -36.95
C ARG A 818 -5.30 3.48 -37.47
N ASP A 819 -5.95 3.21 -38.59
CA ASP A 819 -5.94 1.89 -39.23
C ASP A 819 -4.52 1.41 -39.58
N ASP A 820 -3.61 2.35 -39.85
CA ASP A 820 -2.21 2.06 -40.19
C ASP A 820 -1.40 1.41 -39.05
N VAL A 821 -1.91 1.43 -37.82
CA VAL A 821 -1.24 0.82 -36.66
C VAL A 821 -1.57 -0.67 -36.52
N VAL A 822 -2.63 -1.15 -37.16
CA VAL A 822 -3.08 -2.54 -37.02
C VAL A 822 -2.14 -3.49 -37.77
N SER A 823 -1.81 -4.63 -37.16
CA SER A 823 -1.11 -5.74 -37.80
C SER A 823 -1.87 -7.04 -37.56
N GLY A 824 -2.29 -7.71 -38.63
CA GLY A 824 -2.88 -9.03 -38.59
C GLY A 824 -1.92 -10.07 -38.03
N VAL A 825 -0.67 -10.11 -38.51
CA VAL A 825 0.34 -11.10 -38.09
C VAL A 825 0.64 -10.98 -36.59
N ILE A 826 0.75 -9.76 -36.06
CA ILE A 826 0.91 -9.55 -34.61
C ILE A 826 -0.33 -10.03 -33.86
N ARG A 827 -1.54 -9.75 -34.35
CA ARG A 827 -2.81 -10.24 -33.77
C ARG A 827 -2.90 -11.77 -33.74
N GLU A 828 -2.32 -12.46 -34.72
CA GLU A 828 -2.28 -13.92 -34.72
C GLU A 828 -1.45 -14.51 -33.58
N MET A 829 -0.48 -13.75 -33.04
CA MET A 829 0.30 -14.20 -31.88
C MET A 829 -0.52 -14.31 -30.59
N ALA A 830 -1.68 -13.65 -30.53
CA ALA A 830 -2.61 -13.73 -29.41
C ALA A 830 -3.54 -14.97 -29.47
N LYS A 831 -3.43 -15.80 -30.52
CA LYS A 831 -4.27 -16.99 -30.64
C LYS A 831 -3.90 -17.97 -29.53
N LYS A 832 -4.95 -18.37 -28.80
CA LYS A 832 -4.90 -19.32 -27.69
C LYS A 832 -4.32 -20.64 -28.21
N ASP A 833 -3.23 -21.13 -27.61
CA ASP A 833 -2.92 -22.55 -27.76
C ASP A 833 -4.11 -23.33 -27.18
N ASP A 834 -4.76 -24.16 -27.99
CA ASP A 834 -5.87 -25.05 -27.61
C ASP A 834 -5.47 -26.16 -26.60
N HIS A 835 -4.29 -26.04 -25.99
CA HIS A 835 -3.84 -26.94 -24.93
C HIS A 835 -4.50 -26.57 -23.60
N HIS A 836 -5.71 -27.07 -23.41
CA HIS A 836 -6.34 -27.32 -22.11
C HIS A 836 -5.56 -28.39 -21.33
N GLY A 837 -4.36 -28.05 -20.87
CA GLY A 837 -3.58 -28.88 -19.95
C GLY A 837 -3.85 -28.49 -18.49
N ASP A 838 -4.18 -29.49 -17.67
CA ASP A 838 -4.42 -29.42 -16.21
C ASP A 838 -3.15 -29.05 -15.40
N GLY A 839 -2.67 -27.82 -15.56
CA GLY A 839 -1.53 -27.28 -14.80
C GLY A 839 -1.79 -25.93 -14.16
N PRO A 840 -1.07 -25.55 -13.09
CA PRO A 840 -1.17 -24.23 -12.49
C PRO A 840 -0.79 -23.16 -13.53
N LYS A 841 -1.59 -22.08 -13.60
CA LYS A 841 -1.48 -20.94 -14.53
C LYS A 841 -0.10 -20.24 -14.51
N ARG A 842 0.95 -20.88 -15.02
CA ARG A 842 2.25 -20.25 -15.29
C ARG A 842 2.24 -19.75 -16.73
N PHE A 843 2.18 -18.43 -16.88
CA PHE A 843 2.45 -17.63 -18.08
C PHE A 843 1.97 -18.24 -19.42
N GLN A 844 0.83 -17.76 -19.93
CA GLN A 844 0.44 -18.01 -21.33
C GLN A 844 1.61 -17.61 -22.26
N ARG A 845 2.11 -18.59 -23.02
CA ARG A 845 3.16 -18.39 -24.03
C ARG A 845 2.49 -17.80 -25.26
N TRP A 846 3.01 -16.72 -25.81
CA TRP A 846 2.64 -16.28 -27.16
C TRP A 846 2.89 -17.43 -28.13
N SER A 847 1.96 -17.63 -29.07
CA SER A 847 2.06 -18.65 -30.11
C SER A 847 2.30 -17.98 -31.47
N GLY A 848 2.62 -18.76 -32.49
CA GLY A 848 2.83 -18.24 -33.86
C GLY A 848 4.25 -17.78 -34.19
N PRO A 849 4.48 -17.37 -35.45
CA PRO A 849 5.83 -17.29 -36.03
C PRO A 849 6.70 -16.17 -35.47
N LEU A 850 6.09 -15.14 -34.86
CA LEU A 850 6.80 -14.01 -34.23
C LEU A 850 6.94 -14.13 -32.70
N ALA A 851 6.41 -15.18 -32.08
CA ALA A 851 6.43 -15.36 -30.64
C ALA A 851 7.86 -15.43 -30.07
N GLU A 852 8.70 -16.29 -30.63
CA GLU A 852 10.11 -16.39 -30.20
C GLU A 852 10.90 -15.09 -30.50
N PRO A 853 10.86 -14.53 -31.74
CA PRO A 853 11.56 -13.28 -32.05
C PRO A 853 11.25 -12.13 -31.08
N ILE A 854 9.97 -11.90 -30.75
CA ILE A 854 9.54 -10.78 -29.90
C ILE A 854 9.75 -11.06 -28.41
N SER A 855 9.66 -12.33 -27.98
CA SER A 855 9.84 -12.72 -26.57
C SER A 855 11.30 -12.77 -26.10
N THR A 856 12.26 -12.58 -27.00
CA THR A 856 13.67 -12.42 -26.63
C THR A 856 13.85 -11.27 -25.64
N ARG A 857 14.85 -11.33 -24.75
CA ARG A 857 15.18 -10.20 -23.85
C ARG A 857 15.86 -9.08 -24.63
N THR A 858 15.81 -7.83 -24.14
CA THR A 858 16.58 -6.74 -24.77
C THR A 858 18.06 -7.00 -24.54
N MET A 859 18.90 -6.73 -25.54
CA MET A 859 20.34 -7.02 -25.46
C MET A 859 21.02 -6.30 -24.29
N VAL A 860 20.74 -5.01 -24.13
CA VAL A 860 21.17 -4.24 -22.95
C VAL A 860 20.19 -4.52 -21.82
N SER A 861 20.68 -5.14 -20.74
CA SER A 861 19.88 -5.37 -19.53
C SER A 861 19.54 -4.02 -18.87
N PRO A 862 18.26 -3.77 -18.51
CA PRO A 862 17.90 -2.60 -17.73
C PRO A 862 18.33 -2.72 -16.26
N GLN A 863 18.84 -3.88 -15.82
CA GLN A 863 19.33 -4.11 -14.47
C GLN A 863 20.72 -4.71 -14.54
N TRP A 864 21.69 -4.02 -13.96
CA TRP A 864 23.09 -4.43 -13.96
C TRP A 864 23.81 -3.79 -12.78
N ALA A 865 24.74 -4.53 -12.19
CA ALA A 865 25.57 -4.04 -11.10
C ALA A 865 26.96 -4.69 -11.16
N ARG A 866 27.94 -4.03 -10.53
CA ARG A 866 29.26 -4.58 -10.24
C ARG A 866 29.73 -4.12 -8.86
N VAL A 867 30.75 -4.78 -8.35
CA VAL A 867 31.45 -4.34 -7.15
C VAL A 867 32.37 -3.14 -7.47
N PRO A 868 32.62 -2.24 -6.50
CA PRO A 868 33.62 -1.18 -6.64
C PRO A 868 35.02 -1.74 -6.85
N ASN A 869 35.87 -1.04 -7.60
CA ASN A 869 37.30 -1.34 -7.69
C ASN A 869 38.09 -0.62 -6.57
N LEU A 870 39.36 -0.97 -6.37
CA LEU A 870 40.19 -0.41 -5.29
C LEU A 870 40.26 1.12 -5.25
N ALA A 871 40.22 1.81 -6.40
CA ALA A 871 40.21 3.27 -6.41
C ALA A 871 38.85 3.83 -5.98
N GLU A 872 37.76 3.22 -6.45
CA GLU A 872 36.39 3.58 -6.07
C GLU A 872 36.08 3.26 -4.61
N GLU A 873 36.73 2.26 -4.01
CA GLU A 873 36.63 1.96 -2.57
C GLU A 873 37.19 3.08 -1.69
N THR A 874 38.08 3.92 -2.23
CA THR A 874 38.67 5.06 -1.51
C THR A 874 37.86 6.35 -1.64
N ASP A 875 36.83 6.38 -2.48
CA ASP A 875 35.92 7.51 -2.58
C ASP A 875 35.06 7.67 -1.30
N GLU A 876 34.64 8.90 -1.00
CA GLU A 876 33.88 9.18 0.22
C GLU A 876 32.36 9.00 0.07
N PHE A 877 31.82 9.19 -1.13
CA PHE A 877 30.37 9.27 -1.37
C PHE A 877 29.90 8.36 -2.51
N LEU A 878 28.68 7.83 -2.36
CA LEU A 878 27.92 7.16 -3.40
C LEU A 878 26.76 8.05 -3.85
N HIS A 879 26.66 8.27 -5.17
CA HIS A 879 25.69 9.15 -5.80
C HIS A 879 24.71 8.36 -6.67
N LYS A 880 23.44 8.79 -6.69
CA LYS A 880 22.42 8.28 -7.60
C LYS A 880 21.95 9.37 -8.55
N PHE A 881 22.04 9.09 -9.85
CA PHE A 881 21.53 9.94 -10.91
C PHE A 881 20.42 9.22 -11.67
N ASP A 882 19.26 9.86 -11.79
CA ASP A 882 18.12 9.37 -12.56
C ASP A 882 18.02 10.08 -13.90
N ARG A 883 17.83 9.32 -14.99
CA ARG A 883 17.73 9.89 -16.33
C ARG A 883 16.33 10.43 -16.57
N VAL A 884 16.23 11.75 -16.71
CA VAL A 884 14.95 12.44 -16.81
C VAL A 884 14.16 12.01 -18.04
N ALA A 885 13.03 11.34 -17.78
CA ALA A 885 12.11 10.81 -18.78
C ALA A 885 12.82 9.91 -19.82
N ALA A 886 13.64 8.96 -19.36
CA ALA A 886 14.52 8.13 -20.20
C ALA A 886 13.87 7.50 -21.43
N TRP A 887 12.61 7.06 -21.32
CA TRP A 887 11.90 6.41 -22.43
C TRP A 887 11.27 7.42 -23.41
N LEU A 888 10.97 8.64 -22.98
CA LEU A 888 10.23 9.61 -23.80
C LEU A 888 10.96 9.96 -25.12
N PRO A 889 12.28 10.17 -25.16
CA PRO A 889 13.02 10.35 -26.42
C PRO A 889 12.89 9.17 -27.38
N ALA A 890 12.77 7.94 -26.88
CA ALA A 890 12.66 6.76 -27.74
C ALA A 890 11.37 6.80 -28.57
N PHE A 891 10.26 7.34 -28.05
CA PHE A 891 9.01 7.53 -28.78
C PHE A 891 9.16 8.44 -30.01
N ASN A 892 10.14 9.35 -30.00
CA ASN A 892 10.41 10.22 -31.14
C ASN A 892 11.23 9.52 -32.23
N SER A 893 12.25 8.77 -31.82
CA SER A 893 13.36 8.38 -32.69
C SER A 893 13.24 6.96 -33.23
N VAL A 894 12.51 6.08 -32.53
CA VAL A 894 12.35 4.67 -32.93
C VAL A 894 11.62 4.55 -34.26
N VAL A 895 12.18 3.73 -35.14
CA VAL A 895 11.54 3.32 -36.39
C VAL A 895 10.62 2.15 -36.07
N LEU A 896 9.33 2.30 -36.38
CA LEU A 896 8.29 1.33 -36.04
C LEU A 896 7.62 0.80 -37.30
N GLY A 897 7.29 -0.49 -37.26
CA GLY A 897 6.62 -1.19 -38.35
C GLY A 897 5.14 -0.81 -38.46
N ILE A 898 4.68 -0.51 -39.66
CA ILE A 898 3.29 -0.16 -40.00
C ILE A 898 2.69 -1.33 -40.77
N GLY A 899 1.50 -1.78 -40.38
CA GLY A 899 0.90 -2.98 -40.97
C GLY A 899 1.65 -4.27 -40.60
N ASP A 900 1.57 -5.25 -41.50
CA ASP A 900 2.17 -6.57 -41.33
C ASP A 900 3.63 -6.65 -41.80
N PRO A 901 4.48 -7.42 -41.10
CA PRO A 901 5.83 -7.71 -41.56
C PRO A 901 5.83 -8.73 -42.69
N THR A 902 6.82 -8.63 -43.56
CA THR A 902 7.18 -9.66 -44.54
C THR A 902 8.22 -10.60 -43.95
N HIS A 903 7.99 -11.90 -44.07
CA HIS A 903 8.92 -12.95 -43.65
C HIS A 903 9.94 -13.26 -44.74
N TYR A 904 11.21 -13.29 -44.37
CA TYR A 904 12.33 -13.69 -45.21
C TYR A 904 13.01 -14.90 -44.57
N ALA A 905 12.56 -16.10 -44.94
CA ALA A 905 13.05 -17.36 -44.37
C ALA A 905 14.53 -17.63 -44.66
N GLY A 906 15.07 -17.11 -45.76
CA GLY A 906 16.50 -17.17 -46.10
C GLY A 906 17.29 -15.93 -45.68
N GLY A 907 16.73 -15.11 -44.79
CA GLY A 907 17.31 -13.84 -44.37
C GLY A 907 17.15 -12.71 -45.38
N ARG A 908 17.48 -11.51 -44.93
CA ARG A 908 17.51 -10.29 -45.73
C ARG A 908 18.58 -9.36 -45.16
N ALA A 909 19.31 -8.68 -46.04
CA ALA A 909 20.27 -7.66 -45.65
C ALA A 909 19.64 -6.64 -44.67
N TYR A 910 20.41 -6.28 -43.64
CA TYR A 910 19.97 -5.33 -42.64
C TYR A 910 19.75 -3.93 -43.25
N ASP A 911 18.63 -3.29 -42.92
CA ASP A 911 18.31 -1.92 -43.34
C ASP A 911 17.93 -1.09 -42.10
N PRO A 912 18.76 -0.12 -41.68
CA PRO A 912 18.49 0.69 -40.50
C PRO A 912 17.26 1.61 -40.66
N LEU A 913 16.74 1.79 -41.88
CA LEU A 913 15.56 2.60 -42.15
C LEU A 913 14.25 1.81 -42.05
N LYS A 914 14.33 0.49 -41.91
CA LYS A 914 13.16 -0.41 -41.83
C LYS A 914 13.08 -1.05 -40.46
N ALA A 915 11.91 -1.00 -39.83
CA ALA A 915 11.65 -1.81 -38.65
C ALA A 915 11.67 -3.29 -39.01
N GLY A 916 12.27 -4.11 -38.15
CA GLY A 916 12.42 -5.53 -38.35
C GLY A 916 13.07 -6.24 -37.16
N ILE A 917 13.14 -7.56 -37.30
CA ILE A 917 13.81 -8.47 -36.38
C ILE A 917 14.61 -9.45 -37.23
N TRP A 918 15.91 -9.59 -36.93
CA TRP A 918 16.86 -10.38 -37.71
C TRP A 918 17.45 -11.49 -36.86
N ARG A 919 17.47 -12.72 -37.37
CA ARG A 919 18.22 -13.83 -36.79
C ARG A 919 19.58 -13.89 -37.47
N VAL A 920 20.63 -13.53 -36.72
CA VAL A 920 22.01 -13.56 -37.22
C VAL A 920 22.67 -14.87 -36.85
N ALA A 921 23.57 -15.38 -37.70
CA ALA A 921 24.29 -16.62 -37.45
C ALA A 921 25.22 -16.52 -36.23
N THR A 922 25.87 -15.36 -36.08
CA THR A 922 26.84 -15.10 -35.01
C THR A 922 26.67 -13.69 -34.47
N VAL A 923 27.10 -13.48 -33.25
CA VAL A 923 27.25 -12.15 -32.63
C VAL A 923 28.74 -11.80 -32.54
N PRO A 924 29.11 -10.51 -32.42
CA PRO A 924 30.51 -10.13 -32.31
C PRO A 924 31.17 -10.82 -31.10
N PRO A 925 32.46 -11.20 -31.19
CA PRO A 925 33.20 -11.62 -30.03
C PRO A 925 33.34 -10.42 -29.09
N VAL A 926 32.52 -10.39 -28.04
CA VAL A 926 32.66 -9.43 -26.95
C VAL A 926 33.93 -9.82 -26.20
N ARG A 927 35.09 -9.31 -26.66
CA ARG A 927 36.38 -9.57 -26.03
C ARG A 927 36.29 -9.10 -24.58
N GLU A 928 36.75 -9.93 -23.65
CA GLU A 928 37.01 -9.53 -22.27
C GLU A 928 37.85 -8.24 -22.29
N GLY A 929 37.40 -7.20 -21.58
CA GLY A 929 38.11 -5.93 -21.42
C GLY A 929 37.55 -4.71 -22.19
N VAL A 930 36.84 -4.86 -23.32
CA VAL A 930 36.46 -3.68 -24.15
C VAL A 930 35.33 -2.85 -23.51
N PHE A 931 34.39 -3.51 -22.85
CA PHE A 931 33.26 -2.87 -22.13
C PHE A 931 33.30 -3.20 -20.63
N GLU A 932 34.50 -3.50 -20.11
CA GLU A 932 34.68 -3.79 -18.70
C GLU A 932 34.21 -2.59 -17.85
N GLY A 933 33.39 -2.86 -16.83
CA GLY A 933 32.77 -1.80 -16.02
C GLY A 933 31.49 -1.19 -16.60
N LEU A 934 30.97 -1.68 -17.73
CA LEU A 934 29.68 -1.27 -18.32
C LEU A 934 28.64 -2.40 -18.29
N PRO A 935 27.33 -2.09 -18.48
CA PRO A 935 26.29 -3.10 -18.54
C PRO A 935 26.56 -4.20 -19.56
N THR A 936 26.59 -5.46 -19.10
CA THR A 936 26.87 -6.61 -19.96
C THR A 936 25.81 -6.75 -21.05
N LEU A 937 26.26 -6.89 -22.31
CA LEU A 937 25.39 -7.22 -23.43
C LEU A 937 25.00 -8.70 -23.35
N VAL A 938 23.70 -8.97 -23.30
CA VAL A 938 23.16 -10.32 -23.13
C VAL A 938 22.67 -10.86 -24.47
N PHE A 939 23.25 -11.97 -24.90
CA PHE A 939 22.84 -12.69 -26.10
C PHE A 939 22.20 -14.02 -25.70
N LYS A 940 21.02 -14.29 -26.25
CA LYS A 940 20.33 -15.58 -26.07
C LYS A 940 20.19 -16.24 -27.43
N GLU A 941 20.71 -17.46 -27.55
CA GLU A 941 20.57 -18.26 -28.76
C GLU A 941 19.10 -18.63 -28.99
N ALA A 942 18.68 -18.54 -30.25
CA ALA A 942 17.35 -18.92 -30.70
C ALA A 942 17.22 -20.45 -30.80
N SER A 943 16.00 -20.96 -30.71
CA SER A 943 15.71 -22.41 -30.82
C SER A 943 16.19 -23.03 -32.12
N ALA A 944 16.16 -22.27 -33.22
CA ALA A 944 16.64 -22.66 -34.54
C ALA A 944 18.14 -22.33 -34.78
N GLY A 945 18.89 -22.02 -33.73
CA GLY A 945 20.27 -21.55 -33.80
C GLY A 945 20.39 -20.06 -34.18
N GLY A 946 21.55 -19.46 -33.90
CA GLY A 946 21.78 -18.03 -34.12
C GLY A 946 21.07 -17.13 -33.09
N TYR A 947 20.99 -15.83 -33.35
CA TYR A 947 20.56 -14.83 -32.35
C TYR A 947 19.57 -13.82 -32.93
N TRP A 948 18.42 -13.63 -32.27
CA TRP A 948 17.42 -12.63 -32.67
C TRP A 948 17.80 -11.23 -32.17
N LEU A 949 17.83 -10.27 -33.09
CA LEU A 949 18.10 -8.86 -32.83
C LEU A 949 16.98 -7.99 -33.42
N VAL A 950 16.48 -7.03 -32.63
CA VAL A 950 15.62 -5.95 -33.14
C VAL A 950 16.46 -4.78 -33.63
N ASN A 951 15.89 -3.88 -34.45
CA ASN A 951 16.66 -2.76 -35.04
C ASN A 951 17.62 -2.06 -34.09
N PRO A 952 17.18 -1.56 -32.91
CA PRO A 952 18.07 -0.75 -32.09
C PRO A 952 19.23 -1.55 -31.48
N ASP A 953 19.05 -2.86 -31.30
CA ASP A 953 20.10 -3.75 -30.83
C ASP A 953 21.13 -4.00 -31.95
N PHE A 954 20.66 -4.22 -33.19
CA PHE A 954 21.53 -4.35 -34.36
C PHE A 954 22.29 -3.04 -34.64
N ASP A 955 21.60 -1.89 -34.61
CA ASP A 955 22.22 -0.57 -34.77
C ASP A 955 23.36 -0.36 -33.75
N LEU A 956 23.15 -0.76 -32.50
CA LEU A 956 24.15 -0.65 -31.46
C LEU A 956 25.36 -1.56 -31.76
N LEU A 957 25.15 -2.81 -32.16
CA LEU A 957 26.25 -3.70 -32.52
C LEU A 957 27.00 -3.22 -33.77
N ALA A 958 26.30 -2.70 -34.78
CA ALA A 958 26.91 -2.17 -35.99
C ALA A 958 27.76 -0.92 -35.72
N GLU A 959 27.38 -0.09 -34.74
CA GLU A 959 28.14 1.08 -34.30
C GLU A 959 29.49 0.68 -33.69
N TYR A 960 29.53 -0.37 -32.87
CA TYR A 960 30.75 -0.82 -32.18
C TYR A 960 31.56 -1.88 -32.94
N TRP A 961 30.92 -2.65 -33.83
CA TRP A 961 31.55 -3.69 -34.65
C TRP A 961 31.12 -3.60 -36.13
N PRO A 962 31.56 -2.55 -36.85
CA PRO A 962 31.15 -2.33 -38.24
C PRO A 962 31.58 -3.45 -39.18
N GLU A 963 32.74 -4.08 -38.94
CA GLU A 963 33.24 -5.21 -39.75
C GLU A 963 32.37 -6.46 -39.58
N TRP A 964 31.91 -6.74 -38.36
CA TRP A 964 30.95 -7.82 -38.12
C TRP A 964 29.62 -7.51 -38.81
N ALA A 965 29.09 -6.29 -38.66
CA ALA A 965 27.82 -5.92 -39.28
C ALA A 965 27.86 -6.01 -40.81
N ALA A 966 29.02 -5.74 -41.43
CA ALA A 966 29.20 -5.88 -42.87
C ALA A 966 29.32 -7.34 -43.35
N GLY A 967 29.79 -8.25 -42.49
CA GLY A 967 30.07 -9.65 -42.84
C GLY A 967 29.14 -10.70 -42.22
N VAL A 968 28.23 -10.31 -41.32
CA VAL A 968 27.36 -11.24 -40.60
C VAL A 968 26.33 -11.86 -41.54
N GLU A 969 26.22 -13.18 -41.49
CA GLU A 969 25.17 -13.91 -42.19
C GLU A 969 23.84 -13.74 -41.44
N ILE A 970 22.83 -13.24 -42.15
CA ILE A 970 21.46 -13.14 -41.64
C ILE A 970 20.73 -14.40 -42.10
N LEU A 971 20.37 -15.26 -41.16
CA LEU A 971 19.71 -16.54 -41.40
C LEU A 971 18.22 -16.37 -41.70
N GLU A 972 17.58 -15.40 -41.05
CA GLU A 972 16.14 -15.17 -41.13
C GLU A 972 15.82 -13.71 -40.79
N ALA A 973 14.77 -13.14 -41.37
CA ALA A 973 14.31 -11.81 -41.00
C ALA A 973 12.78 -11.63 -41.11
N TRP A 974 12.24 -10.79 -40.23
CA TRP A 974 10.88 -10.26 -40.31
C TRP A 974 10.97 -8.75 -40.46
N VAL A 975 10.51 -8.20 -41.58
CA VAL A 975 10.72 -6.78 -41.91
C VAL A 975 9.42 -6.10 -42.28
N TRP A 976 9.14 -4.95 -41.68
CA TRP A 976 8.01 -4.10 -42.05
C TRP A 976 8.39 -3.18 -43.21
N GLU A 977 7.88 -3.51 -44.40
CA GLU A 977 8.14 -2.72 -45.61
C GLU A 977 7.73 -1.26 -45.45
N THR A 978 6.64 -1.01 -44.74
CA THR A 978 6.27 0.34 -44.33
C THR A 978 6.74 0.56 -42.90
N SER A 979 7.68 1.49 -42.74
CA SER A 979 8.26 1.82 -41.44
C SER A 979 8.34 3.33 -41.26
N LYS A 980 8.02 3.83 -40.06
CA LYS A 980 8.10 5.27 -39.75
C LYS A 980 8.27 5.51 -38.26
N ARG A 981 8.64 6.75 -37.90
CA ARG A 981 8.59 7.24 -36.51
C ARG A 981 7.14 7.53 -36.09
N ALA A 982 6.37 6.46 -35.89
CA ALA A 982 4.91 6.52 -35.79
C ALA A 982 4.38 7.30 -34.57
N LEU A 983 5.22 7.49 -33.55
CA LEU A 983 4.89 8.14 -32.28
C LEU A 983 5.50 9.55 -32.13
N THR A 984 6.13 10.12 -33.17
CA THR A 984 6.66 11.50 -33.14
C THR A 984 5.59 12.53 -32.78
N GLY A 985 4.35 12.36 -33.26
CA GLY A 985 3.24 13.25 -32.92
C GLY A 985 2.89 13.23 -31.43
N MET A 986 2.85 12.04 -30.84
CA MET A 986 2.66 11.84 -29.39
C MET A 986 3.80 12.46 -28.60
N TYR A 987 5.05 12.20 -29.00
CA TYR A 987 6.23 12.77 -28.36
C TYR A 987 6.18 14.30 -28.31
N LYS A 988 5.86 14.96 -29.43
CA LYS A 988 5.77 16.43 -29.50
C LYS A 988 4.73 16.98 -28.53
N LYS A 989 3.54 16.36 -28.48
CA LYS A 989 2.47 16.75 -27.55
C LYS A 989 2.91 16.58 -26.09
N LEU A 990 3.52 15.44 -25.73
CA LEU A 990 4.01 15.18 -24.38
C LEU A 990 5.14 16.13 -23.98
N LEU A 991 6.05 16.43 -24.90
CA LEU A 991 7.14 17.38 -24.68
C LEU A 991 6.61 18.80 -24.43
N ASN A 992 5.63 19.25 -25.22
CA ASN A 992 4.97 20.54 -25.03
C ASN A 992 4.26 20.60 -23.68
N MET A 993 3.51 19.54 -23.34
CA MET A 993 2.87 19.39 -22.03
C MET A 993 3.89 19.53 -20.91
N ARG A 994 5.00 18.79 -20.97
CA ARG A 994 6.05 18.84 -19.95
C ARG A 994 6.63 20.25 -19.78
N ARG A 995 6.97 20.93 -20.88
CA ARG A 995 7.54 22.28 -20.85
C ARG A 995 6.60 23.26 -20.16
N HIS A 996 5.32 23.22 -20.53
CA HIS A 996 4.30 24.08 -19.94
C HIS A 996 4.12 23.80 -18.44
N VAL A 997 4.03 22.53 -18.05
CA VAL A 997 3.87 22.13 -16.64
C VAL A 997 5.06 22.54 -15.79
N LEU A 998 6.29 22.40 -16.30
CA LEU A 998 7.49 22.85 -15.59
C LEU A 998 7.52 24.38 -15.43
N ARG A 999 7.17 25.12 -16.48
CA ARG A 999 7.03 26.58 -16.39
C ARG A 999 6.00 27.00 -15.34
N CYS A 1000 4.82 26.38 -15.34
CA CYS A 1000 3.79 26.65 -14.32
C CYS A 1000 4.27 26.31 -12.91
N GLN A 1001 5.10 25.27 -12.75
CA GLN A 1001 5.70 24.92 -11.47
C GLN A 1001 6.72 25.98 -11.02
N GLU A 1002 7.53 26.53 -11.94
CA GLU A 1002 8.47 27.63 -11.68
C GLU A 1002 7.75 28.94 -11.33
N GLU A 1003 6.59 29.19 -11.94
CA GLU A 1003 5.68 30.31 -11.64
C GLU A 1003 4.92 30.12 -10.30
N GLY A 1004 5.09 28.99 -9.62
CA GLY A 1004 4.47 28.72 -8.32
C GLY A 1004 2.99 28.32 -8.39
N ARG A 1005 2.46 27.92 -9.56
CA ARG A 1005 1.07 27.47 -9.68
C ARG A 1005 0.82 26.17 -8.89
N PRO A 1006 -0.11 26.16 -7.92
CA PRO A 1006 -0.29 25.03 -7.01
C PRO A 1006 -0.81 23.75 -7.71
N GLY A 1007 -1.52 23.91 -8.83
CA GLY A 1007 -2.05 22.82 -9.66
C GLY A 1007 -0.99 22.09 -10.50
N ALA A 1008 0.14 22.74 -10.80
CA ALA A 1008 1.16 22.20 -11.71
C ALA A 1008 1.76 20.86 -11.23
N ARG A 1009 1.93 20.68 -9.91
CA ARG A 1009 2.45 19.42 -9.35
C ARG A 1009 1.56 18.22 -9.66
N TRP A 1010 0.24 18.40 -9.70
CA TRP A 1010 -0.72 17.33 -9.97
C TRP A 1010 -0.66 16.93 -11.45
N VAL A 1011 -0.58 17.91 -12.35
CA VAL A 1011 -0.45 17.69 -13.80
C VAL A 1011 0.90 17.05 -14.14
N LYS A 1012 1.98 17.38 -13.41
CA LYS A 1012 3.29 16.71 -13.56
C LYS A 1012 3.22 15.22 -13.27
N GLY A 1013 2.46 14.82 -12.25
CA GLY A 1013 2.17 13.42 -11.95
C GLY A 1013 1.45 12.73 -13.11
N ILE A 1014 0.42 13.38 -13.66
CA ILE A 1014 -0.33 12.91 -14.85
C ILE A 1014 0.60 12.69 -16.03
N HIS A 1015 1.41 13.69 -16.41
CA HIS A 1015 2.36 13.61 -17.51
C HIS A 1015 3.28 12.37 -17.40
N GLY A 1016 3.86 12.13 -16.21
CA GLY A 1016 4.75 10.99 -15.97
C GLY A 1016 4.09 9.63 -16.28
N ARG A 1017 2.82 9.47 -15.91
CA ARG A 1017 2.10 8.20 -16.12
C ARG A 1017 1.58 8.01 -17.54
N LEU A 1018 1.35 9.06 -18.33
CA LEU A 1018 0.82 8.93 -19.70
C LEU A 1018 1.70 8.04 -20.57
N TYR A 1019 3.00 8.35 -20.72
CA TYR A 1019 3.89 7.59 -21.60
C TYR A 1019 4.32 6.24 -21.00
N GLN A 1020 4.47 6.15 -19.67
CA GLN A 1020 4.76 4.87 -18.99
C GLN A 1020 3.61 3.88 -19.17
N SER A 1021 2.37 4.33 -18.99
CA SER A 1021 1.19 3.47 -19.09
C SER A 1021 0.92 3.08 -20.54
N PHE A 1022 1.13 3.99 -21.50
CA PHE A 1022 1.01 3.67 -22.92
C PHE A 1022 2.00 2.60 -23.37
N ARG A 1023 3.27 2.67 -22.93
CA ARG A 1023 4.24 1.59 -23.21
C ARG A 1023 3.76 0.25 -22.65
N GLY A 1024 3.22 0.24 -21.43
CA GLY A 1024 2.61 -0.95 -20.83
C GLY A 1024 1.41 -1.47 -21.62
N TYR A 1025 0.60 -0.56 -22.18
CA TYR A 1025 -0.53 -0.90 -23.04
C TYR A 1025 -0.10 -1.54 -24.37
N LEU A 1026 0.97 -1.02 -24.99
CA LEU A 1026 1.54 -1.60 -26.22
C LEU A 1026 2.01 -3.05 -26.00
N GLY A 1027 2.71 -3.30 -24.88
CA GLY A 1027 3.42 -4.55 -24.59
C GLY A 1027 2.77 -5.47 -23.56
N ARG A 1028 1.46 -5.34 -23.32
CA ARG A 1028 0.73 -6.27 -22.44
C ARG A 1028 0.74 -7.69 -23.01
N ASN A 1029 0.68 -8.68 -22.11
CA ASN A 1029 0.76 -10.08 -22.48
C ASN A 1029 -0.39 -10.53 -23.39
N ASP A 1030 -1.61 -10.04 -23.15
CA ASP A 1030 -2.78 -10.38 -23.95
C ASP A 1030 -3.46 -9.12 -24.51
N PRO A 1031 -3.98 -9.13 -25.74
CA PRO A 1031 -4.85 -8.06 -26.20
C PRO A 1031 -6.16 -8.02 -25.38
N ARG A 1032 -6.96 -6.95 -25.52
CA ARG A 1032 -8.36 -7.04 -25.08
C ARG A 1032 -9.10 -8.03 -25.96
N TYR A 1033 -10.01 -8.75 -25.35
CA TYR A 1033 -10.96 -9.60 -26.06
C TYR A 1033 -12.33 -8.94 -26.04
N ASP A 1034 -13.07 -9.10 -27.13
CA ASP A 1034 -14.46 -8.70 -27.21
C ASP A 1034 -15.29 -9.60 -26.28
N HIS A 1035 -16.15 -8.99 -25.46
CA HIS A 1035 -16.95 -9.74 -24.48
C HIS A 1035 -18.06 -10.57 -25.13
N GLU A 1036 -18.51 -10.22 -26.33
CA GLU A 1036 -19.58 -10.90 -27.05
C GLU A 1036 -19.03 -12.01 -27.94
N THR A 1037 -17.93 -11.76 -28.66
CA THR A 1037 -17.38 -12.76 -29.61
C THR A 1037 -16.25 -13.60 -29.02
N GLY A 1038 -15.55 -13.11 -27.99
CA GLY A 1038 -14.35 -13.75 -27.44
C GLY A 1038 -13.10 -13.58 -28.32
N ASP A 1039 -13.21 -12.91 -29.47
CA ASP A 1039 -12.10 -12.61 -30.37
C ASP A 1039 -11.28 -11.43 -29.87
N VAL A 1040 -10.10 -11.22 -30.46
CA VAL A 1040 -9.30 -10.03 -30.21
C VAL A 1040 -10.13 -8.78 -30.53
N TYR A 1041 -10.32 -7.91 -29.54
CA TYR A 1041 -11.14 -6.71 -29.67
C TYR A 1041 -10.63 -5.84 -30.83
N GLU A 1042 -11.46 -5.67 -31.86
CA GLU A 1042 -11.02 -5.04 -33.12
C GLU A 1042 -10.50 -3.63 -32.89
N ARG A 1043 -11.18 -2.86 -32.01
CA ARG A 1043 -10.82 -1.48 -31.67
C ARG A 1043 -9.55 -1.35 -30.83
N ASP A 1044 -8.95 -2.47 -30.43
CA ASP A 1044 -7.70 -2.50 -29.69
C ASP A 1044 -6.46 -2.37 -30.59
N ILE A 1045 -6.42 -1.29 -31.37
CA ILE A 1045 -5.44 -1.11 -32.46
C ILE A 1045 -4.00 -0.92 -31.97
N TYR A 1046 -3.81 -0.57 -30.70
CA TYR A 1046 -2.50 -0.26 -30.11
C TYR A 1046 -1.88 -1.45 -29.36
N TRP A 1047 -2.45 -2.66 -29.45
CA TRP A 1047 -1.71 -3.83 -29.02
C TRP A 1047 -0.56 -4.14 -30.00
N ARG A 1048 0.66 -3.71 -29.65
CA ARG A 1048 1.87 -3.79 -30.49
C ARG A 1048 3.08 -4.16 -29.62
N PRO A 1049 3.21 -5.43 -29.20
CA PRO A 1049 4.34 -5.87 -28.39
C PRO A 1049 5.69 -5.66 -29.10
N ASP A 1050 5.71 -5.72 -30.43
CA ASP A 1050 6.85 -5.35 -31.27
C ASP A 1050 7.24 -3.87 -31.12
N TRP A 1051 6.27 -2.95 -31.06
CA TRP A 1051 6.56 -1.53 -30.80
C TRP A 1051 7.10 -1.31 -29.39
N ALA A 1052 6.50 -1.95 -28.39
CA ALA A 1052 6.95 -1.86 -27.01
C ALA A 1052 8.41 -2.33 -26.87
N LYS A 1053 8.73 -3.46 -27.52
CA LYS A 1053 10.08 -4.04 -27.59
C LYS A 1053 11.09 -3.11 -28.24
N ALA A 1054 10.76 -2.54 -29.40
CA ALA A 1054 11.64 -1.61 -30.11
C ALA A 1054 11.88 -0.31 -29.32
N ILE A 1055 10.86 0.23 -28.65
CA ILE A 1055 10.98 1.39 -27.76
C ILE A 1055 11.94 1.09 -26.61
N MET A 1056 11.79 -0.08 -25.96
CA MET A 1056 12.67 -0.49 -24.85
C MET A 1056 14.11 -0.72 -25.31
N ALA A 1057 14.31 -1.43 -26.43
CA ALA A 1057 15.63 -1.67 -26.99
C ALA A 1057 16.34 -0.35 -27.30
N LEU A 1058 15.66 0.61 -27.94
CA LEU A 1058 16.26 1.92 -28.24
C LEU A 1058 16.56 2.73 -26.97
N ALA A 1059 15.67 2.72 -25.98
CA ALA A 1059 15.91 3.41 -24.71
C ALA A 1059 17.13 2.84 -23.98
N ASN A 1060 17.25 1.52 -23.90
CA ASN A 1060 18.38 0.86 -23.26
C ASN A 1060 19.69 1.08 -24.05
N ALA A 1061 19.65 0.98 -25.38
CA ALA A 1061 20.79 1.28 -26.24
C ALA A 1061 21.28 2.73 -26.08
N ASN A 1062 20.36 3.70 -25.97
CA ASN A 1062 20.71 5.10 -25.72
C ASN A 1062 21.27 5.35 -24.31
N THR A 1063 20.91 4.52 -23.33
CA THR A 1063 21.54 4.55 -21.99
C THR A 1063 22.93 3.95 -22.06
N PHE A 1064 23.10 2.82 -22.74
CA PHE A 1064 24.41 2.20 -22.96
C PHE A 1064 25.38 3.17 -23.68
N ARG A 1065 24.97 3.81 -24.77
CA ARG A 1065 25.78 4.84 -25.47
C ARG A 1065 26.23 5.97 -24.55
N ALA A 1066 25.33 6.43 -23.68
CA ALA A 1066 25.66 7.51 -22.73
C ALA A 1066 26.71 7.03 -21.72
N LEU A 1067 26.54 5.85 -21.15
CA LEU A 1067 27.47 5.27 -20.17
C LEU A 1067 28.83 4.95 -20.80
N HIS A 1068 28.83 4.38 -22.01
CA HIS A 1068 30.04 4.15 -22.78
C HIS A 1068 30.80 5.46 -23.04
N LYS A 1069 30.08 6.51 -23.48
CA LYS A 1069 30.70 7.84 -23.68
C LYS A 1069 31.30 8.40 -22.39
N TYR A 1070 30.65 8.19 -21.23
CA TYR A 1070 31.16 8.64 -19.94
C TYR A 1070 32.41 7.85 -19.52
N ALA A 1071 32.39 6.53 -19.70
CA ALA A 1071 33.54 5.67 -19.45
C ALA A 1071 34.74 6.05 -20.34
N GLU A 1072 34.53 6.13 -21.65
CA GLU A 1072 35.58 6.41 -22.64
C GLU A 1072 36.21 7.81 -22.45
N ARG A 1073 35.38 8.85 -22.21
CA ARG A 1073 35.87 10.24 -22.16
C ARG A 1073 36.28 10.72 -20.78
N ASN A 1074 35.71 10.14 -19.72
CA ASN A 1074 35.95 10.60 -18.34
C ASN A 1074 36.62 9.55 -17.47
N GLY A 1075 36.83 8.32 -17.97
CA GLY A 1075 37.35 7.21 -17.17
C GLY A 1075 36.43 6.81 -16.01
N ARG A 1076 35.17 7.26 -16.00
CA ARG A 1076 34.21 7.02 -14.93
C ARG A 1076 33.18 5.98 -15.34
N PHE A 1077 33.15 4.88 -14.60
CA PHE A 1077 32.27 3.74 -14.85
C PHE A 1077 31.14 3.69 -13.81
N PRO A 1078 29.91 3.34 -14.21
CA PRO A 1078 28.83 3.18 -13.24
C PRO A 1078 29.10 1.96 -12.34
N LEU A 1079 28.61 2.00 -11.10
CA LEU A 1079 28.53 0.83 -10.22
C LEU A 1079 27.25 0.02 -10.45
N SER A 1080 26.16 0.69 -10.81
CA SER A 1080 24.89 0.04 -11.14
C SER A 1080 24.07 0.83 -12.15
N LEU A 1081 23.21 0.10 -12.85
CA LEU A 1081 22.12 0.60 -13.69
C LEU A 1081 20.84 -0.11 -13.26
N TYR A 1082 19.82 0.65 -12.88
CA TYR A 1082 18.48 0.15 -12.56
C TYR A 1082 17.44 0.98 -13.32
N VAL A 1083 16.96 0.40 -14.42
CA VAL A 1083 16.06 0.98 -15.43
C VAL A 1083 16.66 2.24 -16.05
N ASP A 1084 16.49 3.38 -15.41
CA ASP A 1084 16.96 4.71 -15.81
C ASP A 1084 17.82 5.41 -14.77
N ALA A 1085 18.06 4.77 -13.61
CA ALA A 1085 18.94 5.27 -12.57
C ALA A 1085 20.31 4.63 -12.62
N VAL A 1086 21.37 5.41 -12.43
CA VAL A 1086 22.76 4.96 -12.36
C VAL A 1086 23.45 5.47 -11.12
N THR A 1087 24.41 4.70 -10.62
CA THR A 1087 25.19 5.06 -9.44
C THR A 1087 26.67 5.23 -9.73
N TYR A 1088 27.31 6.22 -9.11
CA TYR A 1088 28.74 6.53 -9.21
C TYR A 1088 29.30 6.83 -7.83
N THR A 1089 30.57 6.51 -7.59
CA THR A 1089 31.32 6.97 -6.41
C THR A 1089 32.01 8.29 -6.70
N SER A 1090 32.32 9.06 -5.65
CA SER A 1090 33.13 10.27 -5.74
C SER A 1090 33.64 10.71 -4.36
N GLU A 1091 34.81 11.35 -4.34
CA GLU A 1091 35.33 12.11 -3.18
C GLU A 1091 34.45 13.32 -2.75
N HIS A 1092 33.48 13.75 -3.56
CA HIS A 1092 32.69 14.96 -3.30
C HIS A 1092 31.23 14.66 -3.04
N ALA A 1093 30.65 15.28 -2.01
CA ALA A 1093 29.21 15.19 -1.72
C ALA A 1093 28.34 15.96 -2.73
N ASP A 1094 28.90 16.96 -3.44
CA ASP A 1094 28.16 17.75 -4.43
C ASP A 1094 27.93 16.92 -5.71
N PRO A 1095 26.68 16.67 -6.13
CA PRO A 1095 26.36 15.93 -7.35
C PRO A 1095 26.95 16.56 -8.62
N ALA A 1096 27.17 17.88 -8.65
CA ALA A 1096 27.77 18.57 -9.79
C ALA A 1096 29.25 18.24 -9.97
N MET A 1097 29.96 17.94 -8.87
CA MET A 1097 31.36 17.50 -8.86
C MET A 1097 31.49 15.97 -9.02
N ALA A 1098 30.49 15.22 -8.54
CA ALA A 1098 30.49 13.76 -8.59
C ALA A 1098 30.07 13.16 -9.95
N LYS A 1099 29.26 13.88 -10.74
CA LYS A 1099 28.85 13.40 -12.07
C LYS A 1099 30.06 13.23 -13.02
N PRO A 1100 29.99 12.32 -14.01
CA PRO A 1100 30.89 12.36 -15.15
C PRO A 1100 30.83 13.71 -15.88
N GLY A 1101 31.96 14.19 -16.42
CA GLY A 1101 32.06 15.52 -17.04
C GLY A 1101 31.02 15.77 -18.12
N GLU A 1102 30.79 14.78 -18.99
CA GLU A 1102 29.82 14.82 -20.10
C GLU A 1102 28.36 14.61 -19.66
N MET A 1103 28.12 14.21 -18.42
CA MET A 1103 26.78 14.08 -17.86
C MET A 1103 26.20 15.48 -17.63
N LYS A 1104 25.07 15.80 -18.27
CA LYS A 1104 24.37 17.07 -18.10
C LYS A 1104 23.29 16.90 -17.04
N LEU A 1105 23.38 17.65 -15.95
CA LEU A 1105 22.30 17.73 -14.95
C LEU A 1105 21.23 18.72 -15.40
N GLY A 1106 19.96 18.43 -15.12
CA GLY A 1106 18.86 19.33 -15.46
C GLY A 1106 17.48 18.65 -15.44
N THR A 1107 16.43 19.42 -15.73
CA THR A 1107 15.02 18.98 -15.67
C THR A 1107 14.41 18.62 -17.04
N THR A 1108 15.19 18.82 -18.10
CA THR A 1108 14.80 18.57 -19.50
C THR A 1108 14.95 17.11 -19.91
N SER A 1109 14.30 16.70 -21.00
CA SER A 1109 14.45 15.33 -21.49
C SER A 1109 15.89 15.08 -21.98
N GLY A 1110 16.48 13.95 -21.56
CA GLY A 1110 17.85 13.58 -21.94
C GLY A 1110 18.95 14.10 -21.00
N THR A 1111 18.60 14.89 -19.98
CA THR A 1111 19.50 15.23 -18.85
C THR A 1111 19.29 14.26 -17.68
N TRP A 1112 20.14 14.37 -16.67
CA TRP A 1112 20.06 13.57 -15.44
C TRP A 1112 19.66 14.46 -14.26
N SER A 1113 18.96 13.89 -13.28
CA SER A 1113 18.68 14.53 -11.98
C SER A 1113 19.39 13.76 -10.88
N SER A 1114 19.96 14.47 -9.91
CA SER A 1114 20.45 13.83 -8.68
C SER A 1114 19.25 13.42 -7.82
N GLU A 1115 19.24 12.16 -7.37
CA GLU A 1115 18.17 11.61 -6.52
C GLU A 1115 18.63 11.36 -5.08
N GLY A 1116 19.92 11.47 -4.80
CA GLY A 1116 20.48 11.30 -3.47
C GLY A 1116 21.99 11.12 -3.51
N VAL A 1117 22.60 11.33 -2.35
CA VAL A 1117 24.01 11.09 -2.04
C VAL A 1117 24.10 10.46 -0.66
N ILE A 1118 24.95 9.47 -0.48
CA ILE A 1118 25.18 8.81 0.81
C ILE A 1118 26.68 8.60 1.05
N PRO A 1119 27.16 8.50 2.30
CA PRO A 1119 28.54 8.13 2.59
C PRO A 1119 28.85 6.72 2.09
N LEU A 1120 29.88 6.55 1.26
CA LEU A 1120 30.27 5.24 0.72
C LEU A 1120 30.69 4.28 1.84
N ALA A 1121 31.45 4.77 2.82
CA ALA A 1121 31.92 3.97 3.96
C ALA A 1121 30.78 3.29 4.74
N ALA A 1122 29.58 3.88 4.77
CA ALA A 1122 28.44 3.30 5.47
C ALA A 1122 27.84 2.07 4.76
N VAL A 1123 28.17 1.87 3.49
CA VAL A 1123 27.59 0.83 2.64
C VAL A 1123 28.63 -0.03 1.92
N LEU A 1124 29.91 0.32 2.00
CA LEU A 1124 30.99 -0.29 1.23
C LEU A 1124 31.08 -1.81 1.43
N ASP A 1125 30.97 -2.28 2.66
CA ASP A 1125 31.03 -3.72 2.97
C ASP A 1125 29.91 -4.51 2.30
N ARG A 1126 28.71 -3.93 2.18
CA ARG A 1126 27.59 -4.54 1.46
C ARG A 1126 27.81 -4.54 -0.05
N LEU A 1127 28.43 -3.49 -0.59
CA LEU A 1127 28.74 -3.41 -2.03
C LEU A 1127 29.83 -4.40 -2.47
N LYS A 1128 30.62 -4.92 -1.52
CA LYS A 1128 31.68 -5.92 -1.78
C LYS A 1128 31.15 -7.36 -1.88
N THR A 1129 29.95 -7.65 -1.38
CA THR A 1129 29.48 -9.03 -1.18
C THR A 1129 28.66 -9.59 -2.35
N SER A 1130 28.13 -8.76 -3.25
CA SER A 1130 27.33 -9.25 -4.38
C SER A 1130 27.37 -8.34 -5.60
N SER A 1131 27.62 -8.94 -6.78
CA SER A 1131 27.41 -8.33 -8.10
C SER A 1131 26.00 -8.60 -8.65
N ASP A 1132 25.12 -9.24 -7.87
CA ASP A 1132 23.77 -9.60 -8.30
C ASP A 1132 22.87 -8.35 -8.45
N PRO A 1133 22.29 -8.10 -9.64
CA PRO A 1133 21.31 -7.03 -9.85
C PRO A 1133 20.05 -7.14 -8.99
N GLU A 1134 19.74 -8.32 -8.44
CA GLU A 1134 18.63 -8.56 -7.51
C GLU A 1134 19.09 -8.63 -6.03
N GLY A 1135 20.40 -8.54 -5.77
CA GLY A 1135 21.00 -8.56 -4.41
C GLY A 1135 21.41 -7.17 -3.88
N ASP A 1136 22.38 -7.17 -2.95
CA ASP A 1136 22.97 -5.99 -2.27
C ASP A 1136 23.82 -5.10 -3.20
N ASN A 1137 23.26 -4.65 -4.31
CA ASN A 1137 23.94 -3.72 -5.23
C ASN A 1137 23.78 -2.25 -4.83
N ALA A 1138 24.58 -1.38 -5.46
CA ALA A 1138 24.63 0.05 -5.18
C ALA A 1138 23.27 0.76 -5.24
N HIS A 1139 22.35 0.34 -6.13
CA HIS A 1139 21.02 0.92 -6.17
C HIS A 1139 20.17 0.48 -4.98
N THR A 1140 20.12 -0.83 -4.69
CA THR A 1140 19.33 -1.41 -3.60
C THR A 1140 19.81 -0.88 -2.25
N VAL A 1141 21.11 -0.95 -1.99
CA VAL A 1141 21.71 -0.51 -0.73
C VAL A 1141 21.54 0.99 -0.52
N MET A 1142 21.70 1.80 -1.57
CA MET A 1142 21.47 3.24 -1.46
C MET A 1142 19.98 3.58 -1.23
N ARG A 1143 19.06 2.84 -1.85
CA ARG A 1143 17.62 3.01 -1.62
C ARG A 1143 17.25 2.66 -0.18
N GLU A 1144 17.78 1.56 0.34
CA GLU A 1144 17.60 1.15 1.73
C GLU A 1144 18.20 2.15 2.69
N TYR A 1145 19.45 2.57 2.47
CA TYR A 1145 20.11 3.57 3.29
C TYR A 1145 19.37 4.91 3.29
N LEU A 1146 18.91 5.40 2.15
CA LEU A 1146 18.11 6.64 2.09
C LEU A 1146 16.72 6.47 2.72
N ALA A 1147 16.15 5.26 2.69
CA ALA A 1147 14.89 4.95 3.38
C ALA A 1147 15.10 4.82 4.90
N GLU A 1148 16.23 4.28 5.33
CA GLU A 1148 16.68 4.20 6.71
C GLU A 1148 17.04 5.58 7.25
N GLN A 1149 17.77 6.41 6.50
CA GLN A 1149 18.00 7.80 6.85
C GLN A 1149 16.68 8.54 6.97
N LYS A 1150 15.73 8.39 6.04
CA LYS A 1150 14.39 8.99 6.21
C LYS A 1150 13.56 8.40 7.36
N LYS A 1151 14.02 7.29 7.96
CA LYS A 1151 13.42 6.61 9.13
C LYS A 1151 14.22 6.84 10.43
N GLN A 1152 15.48 7.30 10.31
CA GLN A 1152 16.36 7.73 11.40
C GLN A 1152 16.29 9.24 11.61
N GLU A 1153 16.19 9.98 10.50
CA GLU A 1153 15.94 11.39 10.50
C GLU A 1153 14.72 11.65 11.37
N GLY A 1154 13.74 10.74 11.58
CA GLY A 1154 12.97 9.82 10.74
C GLY A 1154 11.86 9.14 11.54
#